data_AF-A0A7S1XK22-F1
#
_entry.id   AF-A0A7S1XK22-F1
#
_cell.length_a   1.000
_cell.length_b   1.000
_cell.length_c   1.000
_cell.angle_alpha   90.00
_cell.angle_beta   90.00
_cell.angle_gamma   90.00
#
_symmetry.space_group_name_H-M   'P 1'
#
loop_
_entity.id
_entity.type
_entity.pdbx_description
1 polymer ?
#
loop_
_entity_poly.entity_id
_entity_poly.type
_entity_poly.pdbx_seq_one_letter_code
_entity_poly.pdbx_strand_id
1 'polypeptide(L)'
;DLKGRATHAANVWDFYKPRHDVEYPEVDGKLSQTCYLRALDDCYTRFSANWRDNIGGTAPSKAADYFIFHAPYNKLVQKAWSRVMLCDAVADGAASLPDAAQETVAAVLDKLGLAQPAPELANEVLGVPAWHATYADRALDLALRGAGAAGYKAKVAPAGSLSKAIGNTYTASVFCGLASLIDSQGAGLEGKRIVLFSYGSGALATMYGLRGRKSDAGRFSLAGMSESLSLAARLADREVLPPAELDLALDARAQLHCKADDRAAVAPVYPVDRMFPGTFYLTGISATGVRSYERLSLDHQRKTGGPLVPAGFLPFDTVAPATVSEAPSPAAAPLQVAENVGILAAEVYFPGTCVRQSDLEEADGVSAGKYTKGLGQDVMAFTGDREDINSVALTVFKNLLDKYGLDPRDIGRLEVGTETLVDKSKSTKTVLMQLFEESGNTDVEGATVVNACYGGTAALINAVNYVESRSWDGRYAVVIAADIAVYEAGPARPTGGCGAVAVLIGPDAPLQIDLKGRATHASNAWDFYKPHPDVEYPEVNGKVSQTCYLHALDDVYTRFSAMWRGAEGGAAPSKAADYFIFHAPYNKLVQKAWSRVMLCDALVDGCGDFTAEAAAVVQPAVQKAGVAAGETPAAAANGVVKGAAWAGTYADRDLDYALRSAGAGTYGSKVSPAGHLSKMIGNTYTASVFCGIASLLDKVGASLEGKNVVLFSYGSGALATMYRLKGRRCTGAHAGRFSLDAMQRCLSLDARLDDRDVLSPDELTHALDARHELHTKTHKHGAAELGTFEPLYPVDRLYPGTYYLKCVHADGVREYERRAAAAPRVRG
;
A
#
# COMPACT_ATOMS: atom_id res chain seq x y z
N ASP A 1 -19.24 12.35 -8.48
CA ASP A 1 -20.28 11.49 -7.90
C ASP A 1 -19.65 10.14 -7.61
N LEU A 2 -19.73 9.72 -6.35
CA LEU A 2 -19.17 8.43 -5.91
C LEU A 2 -20.27 7.41 -5.58
N LYS A 3 -21.56 7.82 -5.53
CA LYS A 3 -22.65 6.88 -5.31
C LYS A 3 -22.90 5.97 -6.51
N GLY A 4 -22.59 6.45 -7.71
CA GLY A 4 -22.62 5.64 -8.93
C GLY A 4 -21.41 4.73 -9.13
N ARG A 5 -20.39 4.74 -8.24
CA ARG A 5 -19.11 4.05 -8.51
C ARG A 5 -19.26 2.54 -8.70
N ALA A 6 -18.30 1.93 -9.40
CA ALA A 6 -18.12 0.48 -9.44
C ALA A 6 -16.64 0.13 -9.61
N THR A 7 -16.22 -1.01 -9.10
CA THR A 7 -14.86 -1.53 -9.15
C THR A 7 -14.84 -2.96 -9.72
N HIS A 8 -13.68 -3.34 -10.25
CA HIS A 8 -13.35 -4.71 -10.64
C HIS A 8 -11.97 -5.07 -10.07
N ALA A 9 -11.87 -6.26 -9.50
CA ALA A 9 -10.65 -6.87 -9.01
C ALA A 9 -10.67 -8.38 -9.29
N ALA A 10 -9.60 -8.92 -9.87
CA ALA A 10 -9.44 -10.35 -10.14
C ALA A 10 -7.97 -10.78 -10.04
N ASN A 11 -7.71 -12.09 -9.94
CA ASN A 11 -6.35 -12.62 -10.00
C ASN A 11 -5.98 -12.98 -11.46
N VAL A 12 -5.20 -12.12 -12.13
CA VAL A 12 -4.67 -12.42 -13.47
C VAL A 12 -3.17 -12.11 -13.57
N TRP A 13 -2.51 -12.73 -14.55
CA TRP A 13 -1.10 -12.57 -14.87
C TRP A 13 -0.93 -12.04 -16.31
N ASP A 14 -1.60 -10.93 -16.64
CA ASP A 14 -1.55 -10.33 -17.99
C ASP A 14 -0.37 -9.36 -18.19
N PHE A 15 0.08 -8.72 -17.10
CA PHE A 15 1.26 -7.84 -17.04
C PHE A 15 1.83 -7.96 -15.63
N TYR A 16 3.12 -8.27 -15.50
CA TYR A 16 3.78 -8.40 -14.20
C TYR A 16 5.30 -8.16 -14.35
N LYS A 17 6.01 -8.05 -13.23
CA LYS A 17 7.45 -7.73 -13.17
C LYS A 17 8.15 -8.63 -12.15
N PRO A 18 8.33 -9.92 -12.46
CA PRO A 18 8.94 -10.88 -11.55
C PRO A 18 10.45 -10.70 -11.52
N ARG A 19 11.07 -10.48 -12.69
CA ARG A 19 12.47 -10.12 -12.83
C ARG A 19 12.74 -8.71 -12.32
N HIS A 20 13.76 -8.58 -11.48
CA HIS A 20 14.11 -7.34 -10.79
C HIS A 20 15.30 -6.62 -11.41
N ASP A 21 16.21 -7.34 -12.05
CA ASP A 21 17.37 -6.90 -12.84
C ASP A 21 17.01 -6.00 -14.05
N VAL A 22 15.90 -6.28 -14.73
CA VAL A 22 15.41 -5.49 -15.89
C VAL A 22 14.33 -4.49 -15.51
N GLU A 23 14.19 -3.40 -16.29
CA GLU A 23 13.03 -2.49 -16.18
C GLU A 23 11.76 -3.07 -16.83
N TYR A 24 11.88 -4.18 -17.56
CA TYR A 24 10.89 -4.64 -18.53
C TYR A 24 9.82 -5.54 -17.85
N PRO A 25 8.54 -5.45 -18.25
CA PRO A 25 7.49 -6.36 -17.81
C PRO A 25 7.37 -7.61 -18.69
N GLU A 26 6.94 -8.71 -18.09
CA GLU A 26 6.40 -9.86 -18.83
C GLU A 26 4.91 -9.58 -19.12
N VAL A 27 4.47 -9.74 -20.38
CA VAL A 27 3.15 -9.25 -20.86
C VAL A 27 2.53 -10.14 -21.94
N ASP A 28 1.32 -10.67 -21.70
CA ASP A 28 0.45 -11.15 -22.79
C ASP A 28 -0.46 -10.01 -23.25
N GLY A 29 -0.05 -9.32 -24.33
CA GLY A 29 -0.79 -8.20 -24.92
C GLY A 29 -2.18 -8.55 -25.49
N LYS A 30 -2.52 -9.83 -25.66
CA LYS A 30 -3.87 -10.30 -26.01
C LYS A 30 -4.70 -10.53 -24.76
N LEU A 31 -4.13 -11.13 -23.72
CA LEU A 31 -4.78 -11.27 -22.41
C LEU A 31 -5.04 -9.89 -21.79
N SER A 32 -4.08 -8.95 -21.80
CA SER A 32 -4.28 -7.59 -21.27
C SER A 32 -5.40 -6.83 -21.96
N GLN A 33 -5.53 -6.93 -23.29
CA GLN A 33 -6.69 -6.38 -24.01
C GLN A 33 -8.01 -7.01 -23.55
N THR A 34 -8.00 -8.31 -23.27
CA THR A 34 -9.19 -9.05 -22.82
C THR A 34 -9.55 -8.67 -21.38
N CYS A 35 -8.58 -8.64 -20.46
CA CYS A 35 -8.76 -8.23 -19.06
C CYS A 35 -9.22 -6.78 -18.94
N TYR A 36 -8.66 -5.87 -19.73
CA TYR A 36 -9.12 -4.48 -19.81
C TYR A 36 -10.61 -4.39 -20.21
N LEU A 37 -11.03 -5.14 -21.24
CA LEU A 37 -12.41 -5.09 -21.72
C LEU A 37 -13.39 -5.82 -20.77
N ARG A 38 -12.97 -6.92 -20.12
CA ARG A 38 -13.72 -7.57 -19.03
C ARG A 38 -13.96 -6.62 -17.85
N ALA A 39 -12.90 -6.01 -17.33
CA ALA A 39 -12.96 -5.08 -16.21
C ALA A 39 -13.77 -3.82 -16.57
N LEU A 40 -13.78 -3.40 -17.84
CA LEU A 40 -14.63 -2.33 -18.34
C LEU A 40 -16.11 -2.70 -18.38
N ASP A 41 -16.46 -3.88 -18.92
CA ASP A 41 -17.85 -4.33 -18.99
C ASP A 41 -18.44 -4.48 -17.58
N ASP A 42 -17.69 -5.12 -16.67
CA ASP A 42 -18.07 -5.35 -15.26
C ASP A 42 -18.31 -4.01 -14.54
N CYS A 43 -17.32 -3.11 -14.60
CA CYS A 43 -17.44 -1.77 -14.05
C CYS A 43 -18.58 -0.97 -14.69
N TYR A 44 -18.74 -0.95 -16.02
CA TYR A 44 -19.77 -0.12 -16.67
C TYR A 44 -21.19 -0.63 -16.38
N THR A 45 -21.37 -1.95 -16.34
CA THR A 45 -22.65 -2.59 -16.06
C THR A 45 -23.12 -2.24 -14.65
N ARG A 46 -22.26 -2.45 -13.64
CA ARG A 46 -22.53 -2.06 -12.24
C ARG A 46 -22.64 -0.55 -12.04
N PHE A 47 -21.78 0.25 -12.68
CA PHE A 47 -21.87 1.72 -12.68
C PHE A 47 -23.22 2.20 -13.25
N SER A 48 -23.76 1.51 -14.25
CA SER A 48 -25.06 1.81 -14.86
C SER A 48 -26.26 1.33 -14.03
N ALA A 49 -26.10 0.34 -13.16
CA ALA A 49 -27.06 0.05 -12.08
C ALA A 49 -27.01 1.14 -11.01
N ASN A 50 -25.85 1.34 -10.39
CA ASN A 50 -25.64 2.32 -9.32
C ASN A 50 -26.02 3.75 -9.73
N TRP A 51 -25.85 4.12 -11.01
CA TRP A 51 -26.33 5.38 -11.58
C TRP A 51 -27.86 5.47 -11.64
N ARG A 52 -28.57 4.42 -12.09
CA ARG A 52 -30.04 4.43 -12.11
C ARG A 52 -30.61 4.66 -10.71
N ASP A 53 -30.04 3.97 -9.73
CA ASP A 53 -30.58 3.93 -8.36
C ASP A 53 -30.21 5.18 -7.54
N ASN A 54 -28.99 5.72 -7.70
CA ASN A 54 -28.50 6.84 -6.88
C ASN A 54 -28.53 8.21 -7.58
N ILE A 55 -28.60 8.26 -8.91
CA ILE A 55 -28.40 9.47 -9.71
C ILE A 55 -29.60 9.75 -10.63
N GLY A 56 -30.24 8.70 -11.14
CA GLY A 56 -31.44 8.75 -11.96
C GLY A 56 -31.22 9.25 -13.40
N GLY A 57 -32.28 9.12 -14.21
CA GLY A 57 -32.29 9.51 -15.63
C GLY A 57 -31.89 8.38 -16.58
N THR A 58 -31.44 8.75 -17.78
CA THR A 58 -31.01 7.80 -18.81
C THR A 58 -29.62 7.21 -18.52
N ALA A 59 -29.26 6.13 -19.24
CA ALA A 59 -27.99 5.43 -19.12
C ALA A 59 -26.77 6.38 -19.21
N PRO A 60 -25.65 6.10 -18.52
CA PRO A 60 -24.51 7.02 -18.44
C PRO A 60 -23.94 7.46 -19.79
N SER A 61 -23.88 6.56 -20.77
CA SER A 61 -23.46 6.86 -22.14
C SER A 61 -24.29 7.97 -22.80
N LYS A 62 -25.59 8.02 -22.50
CA LYS A 62 -26.57 9.01 -22.98
C LYS A 62 -26.46 10.28 -22.12
N ALA A 63 -26.41 10.15 -20.78
CA ALA A 63 -26.54 11.23 -19.81
C ALA A 63 -25.26 11.98 -19.40
N ALA A 64 -24.06 11.42 -19.55
CA ALA A 64 -22.80 12.13 -19.29
C ALA A 64 -22.32 12.92 -20.52
N ASP A 65 -21.67 14.06 -20.33
CA ASP A 65 -21.14 14.88 -21.42
C ASP A 65 -19.83 14.30 -21.97
N TYR A 66 -18.96 13.82 -21.09
CA TYR A 66 -17.62 13.34 -21.45
C TYR A 66 -17.27 12.00 -20.78
N PHE A 67 -16.40 11.24 -21.43
CA PHE A 67 -15.85 9.96 -20.96
C PHE A 67 -14.32 9.96 -21.09
N ILE A 68 -13.64 9.55 -20.03
CA ILE A 68 -12.19 9.38 -19.96
C ILE A 68 -11.91 7.91 -19.64
N PHE A 69 -11.13 7.24 -20.48
CA PHE A 69 -10.70 5.87 -20.24
C PHE A 69 -9.19 5.83 -20.05
N HIS A 70 -8.70 4.92 -19.20
CA HIS A 70 -7.30 4.55 -19.17
C HIS A 70 -6.82 4.17 -20.58
N ALA A 71 -5.73 4.77 -21.05
CA ALA A 71 -5.32 4.74 -22.44
C ALA A 71 -3.88 4.20 -22.59
N PRO A 72 -3.68 2.88 -22.69
CA PRO A 72 -2.39 2.30 -23.07
C PRO A 72 -2.06 2.65 -24.53
N TYR A 73 -3.09 2.65 -25.39
CA TYR A 73 -3.04 3.16 -26.75
C TYR A 73 -4.45 3.58 -27.21
N ASN A 74 -4.52 4.61 -28.06
CA ASN A 74 -5.78 5.27 -28.43
C ASN A 74 -6.79 4.36 -29.18
N LYS A 75 -6.35 3.23 -29.74
CA LYS A 75 -7.26 2.27 -30.39
C LYS A 75 -8.03 1.42 -29.37
N LEU A 76 -7.48 1.16 -28.18
CA LEU A 76 -8.21 0.49 -27.09
C LEU A 76 -9.30 1.39 -26.53
N VAL A 77 -9.05 2.71 -26.46
CA VAL A 77 -10.05 3.73 -26.06
C VAL A 77 -11.26 3.75 -27.03
N GLN A 78 -11.04 3.54 -28.34
CA GLN A 78 -12.14 3.35 -29.30
C GLN A 78 -12.94 2.07 -29.03
N LYS A 79 -12.27 0.95 -28.73
CA LYS A 79 -12.94 -0.30 -28.34
C LYS A 79 -13.74 -0.13 -27.04
N ALA A 80 -13.19 0.59 -26.06
CA ALA A 80 -13.82 0.86 -24.77
C ALA A 80 -15.18 1.56 -24.93
N TRP A 81 -15.23 2.63 -25.74
CA TRP A 81 -16.48 3.29 -26.07
C TRP A 81 -17.50 2.37 -26.76
N SER A 82 -17.04 1.42 -27.57
CA SER A 82 -17.90 0.44 -28.22
C SER A 82 -18.40 -0.67 -27.28
N ARG A 83 -17.65 -1.01 -26.22
CA ARG A 83 -18.14 -1.90 -25.14
C ARG A 83 -19.23 -1.25 -24.31
N VAL A 84 -19.08 0.03 -23.98
CA VAL A 84 -20.12 0.84 -23.33
C VAL A 84 -21.45 0.73 -24.10
N MET A 85 -21.40 0.90 -25.43
CA MET A 85 -22.59 0.76 -26.28
C MET A 85 -23.12 -0.67 -26.39
N LEU A 86 -22.28 -1.71 -26.26
CA LEU A 86 -22.75 -3.10 -26.19
C LEU A 86 -23.51 -3.37 -24.88
N CYS A 87 -23.01 -2.84 -23.76
CA CYS A 87 -23.66 -2.99 -22.46
C CYS A 87 -25.03 -2.28 -22.45
N ASP A 88 -25.11 -1.06 -23.00
CA ASP A 88 -26.39 -0.36 -23.18
C ASP A 88 -27.35 -1.15 -24.11
N ALA A 89 -26.83 -1.68 -25.23
CA ALA A 89 -27.63 -2.45 -26.19
C ALA A 89 -28.16 -3.77 -25.59
N VAL A 90 -27.39 -4.46 -24.76
CA VAL A 90 -27.87 -5.67 -24.07
C VAL A 90 -28.91 -5.32 -23.00
N ALA A 91 -28.79 -4.14 -22.36
CA ALA A 91 -29.77 -3.65 -21.40
C ALA A 91 -31.07 -3.10 -22.04
N ASP A 92 -31.04 -2.60 -23.29
CA ASP A 92 -32.21 -2.04 -23.99
C ASP A 92 -32.63 -2.74 -25.29
N GLY A 93 -32.23 -4.01 -25.50
CA GLY A 93 -32.67 -4.81 -26.66
C GLY A 93 -32.16 -4.28 -28.00
N ALA A 94 -30.98 -3.69 -27.99
CA ALA A 94 -30.32 -2.94 -29.05
C ALA A 94 -31.08 -1.68 -29.54
N ALA A 95 -32.12 -1.23 -28.83
CA ALA A 95 -32.88 0.00 -29.16
C ALA A 95 -32.05 1.29 -29.00
N SER A 96 -30.89 1.24 -28.34
CA SER A 96 -29.88 2.30 -28.29
C SER A 96 -29.05 2.47 -29.56
N LEU A 97 -29.06 1.50 -30.49
CA LEU A 97 -28.19 1.50 -31.66
C LEU A 97 -28.90 2.04 -32.91
N PRO A 98 -28.17 2.67 -33.85
CA PRO A 98 -28.71 2.97 -35.19
C PRO A 98 -29.00 1.67 -35.96
N ASP A 99 -30.05 1.69 -36.77
CA ASP A 99 -30.61 0.57 -37.54
C ASP A 99 -29.54 -0.29 -38.22
N ALA A 100 -28.59 0.36 -38.90
CA ALA A 100 -27.52 -0.29 -39.68
C ALA A 100 -26.47 -1.04 -38.83
N ALA A 101 -26.49 -0.86 -37.50
CA ALA A 101 -25.72 -1.67 -36.55
C ALA A 101 -26.62 -2.62 -35.75
N GLN A 102 -27.90 -2.26 -35.54
CA GLN A 102 -28.86 -3.03 -34.75
C GLN A 102 -29.01 -4.47 -35.28
N GLU A 103 -29.18 -4.67 -36.59
CA GLU A 103 -29.30 -6.01 -37.19
C GLU A 103 -28.07 -6.90 -36.91
N THR A 104 -26.86 -6.37 -37.13
CA THR A 104 -25.61 -7.12 -36.89
C THR A 104 -25.39 -7.43 -35.41
N VAL A 105 -25.68 -6.48 -34.52
CA VAL A 105 -25.54 -6.69 -33.07
C VAL A 105 -26.58 -7.69 -32.56
N ALA A 106 -27.85 -7.57 -32.97
CA ALA A 106 -28.91 -8.49 -32.61
C ALA A 106 -28.60 -9.93 -33.07
N ALA A 107 -28.15 -10.10 -34.32
CA ALA A 107 -27.78 -11.42 -34.85
C ALA A 107 -26.58 -12.06 -34.12
N VAL A 108 -25.61 -11.26 -33.67
CA VAL A 108 -24.48 -11.77 -32.85
C VAL A 108 -24.92 -12.09 -31.43
N LEU A 109 -25.81 -11.29 -30.82
CA LEU A 109 -26.36 -11.56 -29.49
C LEU A 109 -27.23 -12.82 -29.50
N ASP A 110 -28.10 -13.01 -30.51
CA ASP A 110 -28.96 -14.19 -30.64
C ASP A 110 -28.14 -15.48 -30.80
N LYS A 111 -27.16 -15.47 -31.71
CA LYS A 111 -26.15 -16.53 -31.88
C LYS A 111 -25.42 -16.92 -30.59
N LEU A 112 -25.30 -16.00 -29.63
CA LEU A 112 -24.65 -16.21 -28.34
C LEU A 112 -25.63 -16.49 -27.19
N GLY A 113 -26.95 -16.52 -27.43
CA GLY A 113 -27.96 -16.65 -26.38
C GLY A 113 -28.13 -15.41 -25.49
N LEU A 114 -27.68 -14.24 -25.97
CA LEU A 114 -27.66 -12.95 -25.27
C LEU A 114 -28.73 -11.96 -25.77
N ALA A 115 -29.65 -12.39 -26.64
CA ALA A 115 -30.64 -11.52 -27.27
C ALA A 115 -31.85 -11.14 -26.39
N GLN A 116 -32.09 -11.87 -25.30
CA GLN A 116 -33.13 -11.52 -24.33
C GLN A 116 -32.56 -10.59 -23.25
N PRO A 117 -33.25 -9.50 -22.88
CA PRO A 117 -32.81 -8.60 -21.81
C PRO A 117 -33.02 -9.26 -20.44
N ALA A 118 -32.09 -10.14 -20.04
CA ALA A 118 -32.08 -10.74 -18.72
C ALA A 118 -31.64 -9.69 -17.67
N PRO A 119 -32.44 -9.38 -16.63
CA PRO A 119 -32.05 -8.45 -15.57
C PRO A 119 -30.79 -8.91 -14.81
N GLU A 120 -30.51 -10.21 -14.81
CA GLU A 120 -29.33 -10.86 -14.23
C GLU A 120 -28.03 -10.50 -14.96
N LEU A 121 -28.06 -10.44 -16.30
CA LEU A 121 -26.95 -9.98 -17.14
C LEU A 121 -26.56 -8.52 -16.84
N ALA A 122 -27.49 -7.72 -16.33
CA ALA A 122 -27.26 -6.31 -15.99
C ALA A 122 -26.50 -6.10 -14.66
N ASN A 123 -25.98 -7.17 -14.02
CA ASN A 123 -25.06 -7.10 -12.88
C ASN A 123 -23.87 -8.09 -12.96
N GLU A 124 -23.99 -9.21 -13.69
CA GLU A 124 -23.03 -10.32 -13.66
C GLU A 124 -22.48 -10.76 -15.05
N VAL A 125 -22.18 -9.82 -15.95
CA VAL A 125 -21.60 -10.11 -17.29
C VAL A 125 -20.37 -11.04 -17.29
N LEU A 126 -19.58 -11.07 -16.21
CA LEU A 126 -18.43 -11.99 -16.09
C LEU A 126 -18.82 -13.44 -15.78
N GLY A 127 -19.99 -13.68 -15.18
CA GLY A 127 -20.49 -15.03 -14.88
C GLY A 127 -21.00 -15.78 -16.11
N VAL A 128 -21.11 -15.10 -17.26
CA VAL A 128 -21.72 -15.65 -18.49
C VAL A 128 -20.65 -16.11 -19.48
N PRO A 129 -20.48 -17.43 -19.73
CA PRO A 129 -19.45 -17.93 -20.64
C PRO A 129 -19.62 -17.43 -22.08
N ALA A 130 -20.86 -17.26 -22.55
CA ALA A 130 -21.15 -16.73 -23.88
C ALA A 130 -20.68 -15.27 -24.09
N TRP A 131 -20.67 -14.46 -23.02
CA TRP A 131 -20.18 -13.07 -23.07
C TRP A 131 -18.72 -13.00 -23.54
N HIS A 132 -17.92 -14.00 -23.18
CA HIS A 132 -16.50 -14.06 -23.51
C HIS A 132 -16.21 -14.18 -25.01
N ALA A 133 -17.15 -14.71 -25.80
CA ALA A 133 -17.02 -14.75 -27.26
C ALA A 133 -17.04 -13.34 -27.88
N THR A 134 -17.72 -12.38 -27.24
CA THR A 134 -17.89 -11.00 -27.75
C THR A 134 -16.58 -10.22 -27.84
N TYR A 135 -15.50 -10.63 -27.13
CA TYR A 135 -14.19 -9.98 -27.20
C TYR A 135 -13.42 -10.33 -28.50
N ALA A 136 -13.77 -11.45 -29.13
CA ALA A 136 -13.11 -11.95 -30.35
C ALA A 136 -13.92 -11.69 -31.63
N ASP A 137 -15.22 -11.37 -31.52
CA ASP A 137 -16.06 -11.17 -32.70
C ASP A 137 -15.75 -9.85 -33.43
N ARG A 138 -15.26 -9.99 -34.66
CA ARG A 138 -14.84 -8.87 -35.52
C ARG A 138 -16.03 -8.16 -36.19
N ALA A 139 -17.16 -8.82 -36.42
CA ALA A 139 -18.35 -8.16 -36.95
C ALA A 139 -18.93 -7.22 -35.88
N LEU A 140 -18.96 -7.69 -34.62
CA LEU A 140 -19.39 -6.93 -33.46
C LEU A 140 -18.51 -5.69 -33.21
N ASP A 141 -17.16 -5.83 -33.20
CA ASP A 141 -16.24 -4.68 -33.07
C ASP A 141 -16.48 -3.61 -34.15
N LEU A 142 -16.70 -4.03 -35.40
CA LEU A 142 -16.91 -3.11 -36.52
C LEU A 142 -18.27 -2.41 -36.47
N ALA A 143 -19.36 -3.14 -36.18
CA ALA A 143 -20.70 -2.57 -36.06
C ALA A 143 -20.78 -1.54 -34.92
N LEU A 144 -20.31 -1.90 -33.73
CA LEU A 144 -20.33 -1.02 -32.54
C LEU A 144 -19.40 0.19 -32.72
N ARG A 145 -18.24 0.04 -33.38
CA ARG A 145 -17.35 1.18 -33.68
C ARG A 145 -17.87 2.07 -34.80
N GLY A 146 -18.70 1.55 -35.70
CA GLY A 146 -19.46 2.33 -36.67
C GLY A 146 -20.51 3.20 -35.96
N ALA A 147 -21.43 2.56 -35.23
CA ALA A 147 -22.46 3.23 -34.43
C ALA A 147 -21.87 4.28 -33.46
N GLY A 148 -20.78 3.92 -32.78
CA GLY A 148 -20.15 4.78 -31.78
C GLY A 148 -19.30 5.94 -32.31
N ALA A 149 -19.05 6.05 -33.62
CA ALA A 149 -18.08 7.01 -34.16
C ALA A 149 -18.41 8.48 -33.82
N ALA A 150 -19.69 8.86 -33.88
CA ALA A 150 -20.14 10.21 -33.52
C ALA A 150 -20.03 10.47 -32.01
N GLY A 151 -20.49 9.52 -31.18
CA GLY A 151 -20.39 9.59 -29.72
C GLY A 151 -18.95 9.66 -29.23
N TYR A 152 -18.05 8.87 -29.83
CA TYR A 152 -16.61 8.91 -29.56
C TYR A 152 -16.02 10.29 -29.86
N LYS A 153 -16.34 10.87 -31.04
CA LYS A 153 -15.83 12.19 -31.45
C LYS A 153 -16.29 13.30 -30.49
N ALA A 154 -17.52 13.25 -30.00
CA ALA A 154 -18.08 14.25 -29.09
C ALA A 154 -17.61 14.07 -27.63
N LYS A 155 -17.75 12.85 -27.09
CA LYS A 155 -17.63 12.59 -25.64
C LYS A 155 -16.26 12.08 -25.20
N VAL A 156 -15.49 11.43 -26.08
CA VAL A 156 -14.24 10.72 -25.71
C VAL A 156 -13.00 11.39 -26.28
N ALA A 157 -13.06 11.81 -27.55
CA ALA A 157 -11.91 12.37 -28.25
C ALA A 157 -11.27 13.63 -27.62
N PRO A 158 -12.00 14.55 -26.94
CA PRO A 158 -11.40 15.71 -26.27
C PRO A 158 -10.41 15.33 -25.15
N ALA A 159 -10.64 14.23 -24.44
CA ALA A 159 -9.74 13.71 -23.41
C ALA A 159 -8.50 12.99 -23.99
N GLY A 160 -8.42 12.81 -25.32
CA GLY A 160 -7.39 12.00 -25.96
C GLY A 160 -6.20 12.76 -26.53
N SER A 161 -6.05 14.07 -26.30
CA SER A 161 -4.97 14.86 -26.94
C SER A 161 -3.59 14.52 -26.37
N LEU A 162 -3.41 14.54 -25.05
CA LEU A 162 -2.11 14.31 -24.41
C LEU A 162 -1.60 12.88 -24.67
N SER A 163 -2.44 11.85 -24.51
CA SER A 163 -2.04 10.44 -24.71
C SER A 163 -1.63 10.10 -26.15
N LYS A 164 -2.11 10.85 -27.16
CA LYS A 164 -1.61 10.74 -28.55
C LYS A 164 -0.23 11.38 -28.71
N ALA A 165 0.08 12.41 -27.93
CA ALA A 165 1.30 13.21 -28.05
C ALA A 165 2.47 12.68 -27.20
N ILE A 166 2.20 11.92 -26.13
CA ILE A 166 3.21 11.40 -25.19
C ILE A 166 3.21 9.87 -25.02
N GLY A 167 2.25 9.14 -25.58
CA GLY A 167 2.15 7.69 -25.46
C GLY A 167 1.53 7.20 -24.13
N ASN A 168 1.88 5.98 -23.72
CA ASN A 168 1.39 5.37 -22.48
C ASN A 168 2.11 5.95 -21.24
N THR A 169 1.35 6.33 -20.22
CA THR A 169 1.85 6.85 -18.94
C THR A 169 1.41 6.04 -17.72
N TYR A 170 0.98 4.78 -17.92
CA TYR A 170 0.57 3.85 -16.87
C TYR A 170 -0.44 4.49 -15.90
N THR A 171 -0.13 4.56 -14.60
CA THR A 171 -0.98 5.14 -13.53
C THR A 171 -1.46 6.56 -13.84
N ALA A 172 -0.65 7.37 -14.54
CA ALA A 172 -1.01 8.73 -14.89
C ALA A 172 -2.01 8.83 -16.05
N SER A 173 -2.28 7.75 -16.81
CA SER A 173 -3.00 7.80 -18.08
C SER A 173 -4.41 8.42 -18.00
N VAL A 174 -5.19 8.09 -16.96
CA VAL A 174 -6.52 8.70 -16.72
C VAL A 174 -6.40 10.18 -16.37
N PHE A 175 -5.41 10.56 -15.55
CA PHE A 175 -5.17 11.94 -15.16
C PHE A 175 -4.62 12.79 -16.31
N CYS A 176 -3.82 12.20 -17.21
CA CYS A 176 -3.45 12.79 -18.49
C CYS A 176 -4.67 13.02 -19.39
N GLY A 177 -5.66 12.12 -19.36
CA GLY A 177 -6.95 12.30 -20.04
C GLY A 177 -7.81 13.42 -19.43
N LEU A 178 -7.84 13.52 -18.09
CA LEU A 178 -8.51 14.61 -17.39
C LEU A 178 -7.84 15.97 -17.65
N ALA A 179 -6.51 16.01 -17.65
CA ALA A 179 -5.74 17.20 -18.00
C ALA A 179 -6.00 17.62 -19.46
N SER A 180 -6.06 16.67 -20.40
CA SER A 180 -6.45 16.93 -21.81
C SER A 180 -7.84 17.54 -21.92
N LEU A 181 -8.80 17.03 -21.14
CA LEU A 181 -10.17 17.53 -21.14
C LEU A 181 -10.27 18.93 -20.53
N ILE A 182 -9.55 19.20 -19.44
CA ILE A 182 -9.50 20.53 -18.80
C ILE A 182 -8.81 21.55 -19.73
N ASP A 183 -7.65 21.22 -20.29
CA ASP A 183 -6.87 22.09 -21.19
C ASP A 183 -7.63 22.44 -22.48
N SER A 184 -8.46 21.52 -22.98
CA SER A 184 -9.21 21.73 -24.23
C SER A 184 -10.61 22.34 -24.05
N GLN A 185 -11.17 22.36 -22.83
CA GLN A 185 -12.54 22.82 -22.56
C GLN A 185 -12.64 23.94 -21.53
N GLY A 186 -11.72 24.04 -20.57
CA GLY A 186 -11.70 25.05 -19.52
C GLY A 186 -13.04 25.23 -18.80
N ALA A 187 -13.51 26.48 -18.73
CA ALA A 187 -14.83 26.83 -18.18
C ALA A 187 -16.02 26.17 -18.91
N GLY A 188 -15.84 25.64 -20.13
CA GLY A 188 -16.84 24.83 -20.83
C GLY A 188 -17.20 23.52 -20.11
N LEU A 189 -16.43 23.13 -19.08
CA LEU A 189 -16.75 22.01 -18.18
C LEU A 189 -17.70 22.40 -17.02
N GLU A 190 -18.10 23.66 -16.87
CA GLU A 190 -19.01 24.07 -15.80
C GLU A 190 -20.38 23.36 -15.89
N GLY A 191 -20.79 22.74 -14.78
CA GLY A 191 -22.01 21.94 -14.69
C GLY A 191 -21.93 20.54 -15.32
N LYS A 192 -20.99 20.33 -16.25
CA LYS A 192 -20.82 19.11 -17.07
C LYS A 192 -20.50 17.87 -16.25
N ARG A 193 -20.99 16.72 -16.72
CA ARG A 193 -20.74 15.39 -16.14
C ARG A 193 -19.64 14.66 -16.94
N ILE A 194 -18.65 14.14 -16.23
CA ILE A 194 -17.50 13.42 -16.79
C ILE A 194 -17.47 12.04 -16.14
N VAL A 195 -17.46 10.97 -16.92
CA VAL A 195 -17.24 9.59 -16.41
C VAL A 195 -15.78 9.21 -16.64
N LEU A 196 -15.16 8.54 -15.68
CA LEU A 196 -13.76 8.11 -15.73
C LEU A 196 -13.69 6.60 -15.47
N PHE A 197 -12.92 5.89 -16.28
CA PHE A 197 -12.58 4.48 -16.10
C PHE A 197 -11.06 4.34 -15.90
N SER A 198 -10.66 4.00 -14.68
CA SER A 198 -9.29 3.61 -14.35
C SER A 198 -9.11 2.10 -14.50
N TYR A 199 -7.94 1.70 -14.99
CA TYR A 199 -7.52 0.30 -15.13
C TYR A 199 -6.01 0.21 -14.85
N GLY A 200 -5.61 -0.87 -14.18
CA GLY A 200 -4.25 -1.37 -14.12
C GLY A 200 -4.27 -2.88 -14.40
N SER A 201 -3.32 -3.34 -15.21
CA SER A 201 -3.10 -4.78 -15.41
C SER A 201 -2.67 -5.46 -14.11
N GLY A 202 -2.86 -6.79 -14.04
CA GLY A 202 -3.21 -7.48 -12.81
C GLY A 202 -4.71 -7.33 -12.46
N ALA A 203 -5.54 -6.84 -13.40
CA ALA A 203 -6.99 -6.63 -13.30
C ALA A 203 -7.46 -5.91 -12.03
N LEU A 204 -7.04 -4.66 -11.84
CA LEU A 204 -7.70 -3.70 -10.94
C LEU A 204 -8.29 -2.55 -11.75
N ALA A 205 -9.58 -2.25 -11.57
CA ALA A 205 -10.26 -1.16 -12.27
C ALA A 205 -11.33 -0.47 -11.41
N THR A 206 -11.61 0.80 -11.70
CA THR A 206 -12.69 1.56 -11.04
C THR A 206 -13.31 2.56 -12.01
N MET A 207 -14.64 2.59 -12.07
CA MET A 207 -15.41 3.60 -12.78
C MET A 207 -16.11 4.56 -11.81
N TYR A 208 -15.97 5.87 -12.05
CA TYR A 208 -16.54 6.92 -11.20
C TYR A 208 -16.88 8.20 -11.99
N GLY A 209 -17.73 9.05 -11.41
CA GLY A 209 -18.13 10.31 -12.04
C GLY A 209 -17.45 11.53 -11.41
N LEU A 210 -17.14 12.54 -12.22
CA LEU A 210 -16.86 13.92 -11.81
C LEU A 210 -17.95 14.86 -12.35
N ARG A 211 -18.07 16.03 -11.72
CA ARG A 211 -18.94 17.12 -12.20
C ARG A 211 -18.19 18.44 -12.07
N GLY A 212 -18.02 19.15 -13.19
CA GLY A 212 -17.39 20.47 -13.17
C GLY A 212 -18.26 21.46 -12.40
N ARG A 213 -17.62 22.34 -11.62
CA ARG A 213 -18.30 23.39 -10.84
C ARG A 213 -17.69 24.74 -11.19
N LYS A 214 -18.55 25.76 -11.29
CA LYS A 214 -18.09 27.14 -11.29
C LYS A 214 -17.35 27.44 -9.98
N SER A 215 -16.27 28.19 -10.07
CA SER A 215 -15.57 28.78 -8.94
C SER A 215 -14.81 30.01 -9.40
N ASP A 216 -14.99 31.13 -8.72
CA ASP A 216 -14.30 32.39 -9.05
C ASP A 216 -12.89 32.48 -8.39
N ALA A 217 -12.36 31.35 -7.91
CA ALA A 217 -11.11 31.24 -7.13
C ALA A 217 -9.81 31.30 -7.98
N GLY A 218 -9.76 32.17 -8.99
CA GLY A 218 -8.58 32.40 -9.84
C GLY A 218 -8.02 31.12 -10.45
N ARG A 219 -6.76 30.78 -10.14
CA ARG A 219 -6.08 29.56 -10.62
C ARG A 219 -6.77 28.24 -10.21
N PHE A 220 -7.66 28.26 -9.22
CA PHE A 220 -8.43 27.11 -8.77
C PHE A 220 -9.82 26.99 -9.45
N SER A 221 -10.12 27.89 -10.41
CA SER A 221 -11.24 27.75 -11.35
C SER A 221 -10.91 26.79 -12.49
N LEU A 222 -11.91 26.32 -13.25
CA LEU A 222 -11.69 25.46 -14.42
C LEU A 222 -10.91 26.17 -15.54
N ALA A 223 -11.08 27.49 -15.71
CA ALA A 223 -10.26 28.29 -16.62
C ALA A 223 -8.82 28.39 -16.11
N GLY A 224 -8.64 28.76 -14.83
CA GLY A 224 -7.32 28.87 -14.19
C GLY A 224 -6.53 27.56 -14.16
N MET A 225 -7.21 26.41 -14.08
CA MET A 225 -6.59 25.10 -14.25
C MET A 225 -6.10 24.88 -15.69
N SER A 226 -6.89 25.25 -16.70
CA SER A 226 -6.50 25.20 -18.11
C SER A 226 -5.28 26.09 -18.38
N GLU A 227 -5.30 27.34 -17.90
CA GLU A 227 -4.20 28.30 -17.99
C GLU A 227 -2.92 27.78 -17.30
N SER A 228 -3.07 27.15 -16.13
CA SER A 228 -1.95 26.57 -15.37
C SER A 228 -1.40 25.29 -15.99
N LEU A 229 -2.23 24.53 -16.72
CA LEU A 229 -1.81 23.30 -17.42
C LEU A 229 -1.03 23.63 -18.69
N SER A 230 -1.56 24.51 -19.54
CA SER A 230 -0.96 25.01 -20.78
C SER A 230 -0.33 23.89 -21.64
N LEU A 231 -1.05 22.77 -21.81
CA LEU A 231 -0.52 21.57 -22.45
C LEU A 231 -0.20 21.81 -23.92
N ALA A 232 -1.05 22.55 -24.64
CA ALA A 232 -0.81 22.87 -26.05
C ALA A 232 0.55 23.55 -26.28
N ALA A 233 0.89 24.56 -25.48
CA ALA A 233 2.17 25.25 -25.56
C ALA A 233 3.34 24.35 -25.12
N ARG A 234 3.20 23.65 -23.99
CA ARG A 234 4.24 22.77 -23.45
C ARG A 234 4.52 21.55 -24.33
N LEU A 235 3.54 21.07 -25.09
CA LEU A 235 3.70 19.99 -26.07
C LEU A 235 4.38 20.46 -27.36
N ALA A 236 4.17 21.73 -27.74
CA ALA A 236 4.79 22.37 -28.90
C ALA A 236 6.24 22.80 -28.65
N ASP A 237 6.60 23.17 -27.42
CA ASP A 237 7.99 23.47 -27.01
C ASP A 237 8.88 22.21 -26.92
N ARG A 238 8.33 21.01 -27.10
CA ARG A 238 9.13 19.78 -27.08
C ARG A 238 10.04 19.69 -28.30
N GLU A 239 11.26 19.23 -28.05
CA GLU A 239 12.17 18.81 -29.10
C GLU A 239 11.71 17.46 -29.69
N VAL A 240 11.77 17.32 -31.01
CA VAL A 240 11.44 16.07 -31.72
C VAL A 240 12.76 15.48 -32.23
N LEU A 241 13.00 14.21 -31.90
CA LEU A 241 14.28 13.53 -32.15
C LEU A 241 14.11 12.32 -33.09
N PRO A 242 15.16 11.92 -33.83
CA PRO A 242 15.16 10.69 -34.62
C PRO A 242 14.98 9.44 -33.76
N PRO A 243 14.42 8.32 -34.29
CA PRO A 243 14.24 7.08 -33.54
C PRO A 243 15.54 6.54 -32.89
N ALA A 244 16.68 6.64 -33.56
CA ALA A 244 17.97 6.18 -33.03
C ALA A 244 18.40 6.89 -31.72
N GLU A 245 17.90 8.10 -31.45
CA GLU A 245 18.13 8.79 -30.16
C GLU A 245 17.27 8.19 -29.04
N LEU A 246 16.07 7.65 -29.37
CA LEU A 246 15.26 6.91 -28.40
C LEU A 246 15.94 5.60 -28.03
N ASP A 247 16.41 4.83 -29.02
CA ASP A 247 17.09 3.55 -28.81
C ASP A 247 18.31 3.76 -27.88
N LEU A 248 19.18 4.70 -28.24
CA LEU A 248 20.36 5.10 -27.47
C LEU A 248 20.02 5.60 -26.04
N ALA A 249 18.88 6.28 -25.85
CA ALA A 249 18.43 6.70 -24.53
C ALA A 249 17.83 5.56 -23.68
N LEU A 250 17.23 4.54 -24.32
CA LEU A 250 16.80 3.30 -23.67
C LEU A 250 18.01 2.46 -23.27
N ASP A 251 18.99 2.27 -24.16
CA ASP A 251 20.25 1.56 -23.89
C ASP A 251 21.02 2.20 -22.72
N ALA A 252 21.19 3.52 -22.76
CA ALA A 252 21.84 4.28 -21.70
C ALA A 252 21.13 4.07 -20.35
N ARG A 253 19.80 4.00 -20.35
CA ARG A 253 19.02 3.78 -19.14
C ARG A 253 19.05 2.32 -18.65
N ALA A 254 18.96 1.34 -19.55
CA ALA A 254 19.11 -0.07 -19.21
C ALA A 254 20.49 -0.32 -18.58
N GLN A 255 21.56 0.23 -19.14
CA GLN A 255 22.88 0.16 -18.53
C GLN A 255 22.97 0.85 -17.16
N LEU A 256 22.29 1.99 -16.96
CA LEU A 256 22.22 2.65 -15.64
C LEU A 256 21.42 1.84 -14.60
N HIS A 257 20.47 1.00 -15.05
CA HIS A 257 19.73 0.08 -14.18
C HIS A 257 20.60 -1.12 -13.77
N CYS A 258 21.25 -1.78 -14.75
CA CYS A 258 22.05 -2.98 -14.49
C CYS A 258 23.42 -2.70 -13.83
N LYS A 259 24.00 -1.50 -14.00
CA LYS A 259 25.27 -1.11 -13.34
C LYS A 259 25.12 -0.77 -11.85
N ALA A 260 23.94 -0.91 -11.27
CA ALA A 260 23.75 -0.82 -9.82
C ALA A 260 24.46 -1.95 -9.06
N ASP A 261 24.68 -3.10 -9.70
CA ASP A 261 25.34 -4.29 -9.15
C ASP A 261 26.81 -4.06 -8.79
N ASP A 262 27.53 -3.24 -9.57
CA ASP A 262 28.97 -2.96 -9.38
C ASP A 262 29.29 -2.16 -8.10
N ARG A 263 28.25 -1.68 -7.37
CA ARG A 263 28.34 -0.79 -6.19
C ARG A 263 29.18 0.50 -6.43
N ALA A 264 29.38 0.87 -7.70
CA ALA A 264 30.06 2.11 -8.08
C ALA A 264 29.11 3.30 -7.95
N ALA A 265 29.64 4.50 -7.69
CA ALA A 265 28.84 5.73 -7.78
C ALA A 265 28.59 6.09 -9.25
N VAL A 266 27.32 6.33 -9.62
CA VAL A 266 26.90 6.47 -11.01
C VAL A 266 26.39 7.89 -11.29
N ALA A 267 26.99 8.54 -12.29
CA ALA A 267 26.56 9.84 -12.81
C ALA A 267 25.63 9.66 -14.03
N PRO A 268 24.46 10.33 -14.10
CA PRO A 268 23.60 10.28 -15.27
C PRO A 268 24.24 10.92 -16.51
N VAL A 269 24.13 10.25 -17.66
CA VAL A 269 24.77 10.69 -18.92
C VAL A 269 23.94 11.66 -19.77
N TYR A 270 22.71 11.97 -19.36
CA TYR A 270 21.76 12.78 -20.13
C TYR A 270 22.02 14.29 -19.97
N PRO A 271 22.12 15.09 -21.06
CA PRO A 271 22.33 16.54 -20.98
C PRO A 271 21.26 17.29 -20.20
N VAL A 272 21.65 17.80 -19.02
CA VAL A 272 20.78 18.59 -18.13
C VAL A 272 20.29 19.88 -18.79
N ASP A 273 21.12 20.52 -19.63
CA ASP A 273 20.81 21.80 -20.28
C ASP A 273 19.72 21.73 -21.36
N ARG A 274 19.29 20.54 -21.77
CA ARG A 274 18.13 20.33 -22.66
C ARG A 274 16.79 20.28 -21.91
N MET A 275 16.80 20.08 -20.59
CA MET A 275 15.61 19.91 -19.76
C MET A 275 14.87 21.23 -19.50
N PHE A 276 13.57 21.16 -19.18
CA PHE A 276 12.73 22.33 -18.96
C PHE A 276 13.16 23.15 -17.73
N PRO A 277 12.96 24.48 -17.73
CA PRO A 277 13.23 25.32 -16.56
C PRO A 277 12.44 24.84 -15.33
N GLY A 278 13.06 24.86 -14.16
CA GLY A 278 12.45 24.33 -12.94
C GLY A 278 12.32 22.80 -12.87
N THR A 279 12.82 22.03 -13.83
CA THR A 279 12.90 20.56 -13.74
C THR A 279 13.86 20.14 -12.64
N PHE A 280 13.44 19.15 -11.84
CA PHE A 280 14.35 18.40 -10.97
C PHE A 280 15.05 17.30 -11.76
N TYR A 281 16.37 17.19 -11.64
CA TYR A 281 17.19 16.19 -12.31
C TYR A 281 18.06 15.43 -11.31
N LEU A 282 18.33 14.16 -11.61
CA LEU A 282 19.24 13.31 -10.86
C LEU A 282 20.67 13.79 -11.12
N THR A 283 21.46 14.03 -10.07
CA THR A 283 22.89 14.39 -10.18
C THR A 283 23.82 13.20 -9.96
N GLY A 284 23.37 12.20 -9.20
CA GLY A 284 24.15 11.01 -8.93
C GLY A 284 23.38 9.94 -8.16
N ILE A 285 23.90 8.72 -8.21
CA ILE A 285 23.53 7.60 -7.35
C ILE A 285 24.79 7.20 -6.57
N SER A 286 24.70 7.10 -5.24
CA SER A 286 25.83 6.64 -4.41
C SER A 286 26.11 5.14 -4.62
N ALA A 287 27.27 4.69 -4.14
CA ALA A 287 27.61 3.26 -4.02
C ALA A 287 26.58 2.41 -3.26
N THR A 288 25.75 3.06 -2.40
CA THR A 288 24.68 2.42 -1.62
C THR A 288 23.28 2.71 -2.20
N GLY A 289 23.17 3.26 -3.42
CA GLY A 289 21.88 3.54 -4.06
C GLY A 289 21.17 4.85 -3.67
N VAL A 290 21.76 5.68 -2.80
CA VAL A 290 21.19 7.00 -2.41
C VAL A 290 21.20 7.93 -3.62
N ARG A 291 20.05 8.56 -3.92
CA ARG A 291 19.87 9.42 -5.10
C ARG A 291 19.89 10.90 -4.73
N SER A 292 20.78 11.67 -5.35
CA SER A 292 20.88 13.12 -5.19
C SER A 292 20.21 13.86 -6.35
N TYR A 293 19.52 14.96 -6.05
CA TYR A 293 18.76 15.72 -7.04
C TYR A 293 19.05 17.22 -6.91
N GLU A 294 19.11 17.90 -8.06
CA GLU A 294 19.13 19.36 -8.17
C GLU A 294 17.92 19.84 -8.97
N ARG A 295 17.71 21.16 -8.99
CA ARG A 295 16.62 21.80 -9.74
C ARG A 295 17.18 22.92 -10.63
N LEU A 296 16.85 22.88 -11.92
CA LEU A 296 17.16 23.98 -12.83
C LEU A 296 16.48 25.28 -12.38
N SER A 297 17.12 26.42 -12.66
CA SER A 297 16.46 27.73 -12.49
C SER A 297 15.20 27.81 -13.38
N LEU A 298 14.27 28.69 -13.01
CA LEU A 298 13.15 29.06 -13.87
C LEU A 298 13.60 29.92 -15.06
N ASP A 299 14.77 30.57 -14.96
CA ASP A 299 15.38 31.37 -16.03
C ASP A 299 16.24 30.53 -17.00
N HIS A 300 16.33 29.22 -16.78
CA HIS A 300 17.18 28.32 -17.58
C HIS A 300 16.87 28.42 -19.07
N GLN A 301 17.91 28.57 -19.90
CA GLN A 301 17.76 28.60 -21.35
C GLN A 301 18.11 27.24 -21.93
N ARG A 302 17.09 26.54 -22.43
CA ARG A 302 17.23 25.21 -23.04
C ARG A 302 18.14 25.25 -24.25
N LYS A 303 19.06 24.29 -24.34
CA LYS A 303 19.72 23.95 -25.62
C LYS A 303 18.90 22.91 -26.38
N THR A 304 19.03 22.92 -27.69
CA THR A 304 18.44 21.95 -28.62
C THR A 304 19.48 21.59 -29.70
N GLY A 305 19.30 20.43 -30.34
CA GLY A 305 20.28 19.83 -31.25
C GLY A 305 21.38 19.04 -30.55
N GLY A 306 22.13 18.28 -31.35
CA GLY A 306 23.14 17.32 -30.89
C GLY A 306 22.56 15.99 -30.39
N PRO A 307 23.40 14.95 -30.23
CA PRO A 307 22.97 13.64 -29.73
C PRO A 307 22.58 13.69 -28.25
N LEU A 308 21.76 12.73 -27.80
CA LEU A 308 21.35 12.59 -26.40
C LEU A 308 22.44 11.96 -25.51
N VAL A 309 23.36 11.18 -26.08
CA VAL A 309 24.41 10.47 -25.33
C VAL A 309 25.75 10.60 -26.09
N PRO A 310 26.90 10.76 -25.40
CA PRO A 310 28.20 10.85 -26.07
C PRO A 310 28.57 9.62 -26.90
N ALA A 311 29.35 9.83 -27.96
CA ALA A 311 29.85 8.76 -28.83
C ALA A 311 30.77 7.78 -28.05
N GLY A 312 30.49 6.48 -28.17
CA GLY A 312 31.21 5.40 -27.47
C GLY A 312 30.32 4.33 -26.85
N PHE A 313 29.00 4.55 -26.77
CA PHE A 313 28.02 3.54 -26.40
C PHE A 313 27.71 2.58 -27.58
N LEU A 314 27.43 1.31 -27.27
CA LEU A 314 26.93 0.30 -28.20
C LEU A 314 25.54 -0.22 -27.72
N PRO A 315 24.60 -0.52 -28.63
CA PRO A 315 23.17 -0.72 -28.31
C PRO A 315 22.77 -2.20 -28.09
N PHE A 316 21.66 -2.45 -27.35
CA PHE A 316 20.89 -3.70 -27.39
C PHE A 316 19.50 -3.60 -26.69
N ASP A 317 18.43 -3.58 -27.48
CA ASP A 317 17.01 -3.93 -27.18
C ASP A 317 16.33 -3.45 -25.85
N THR A 318 15.93 -2.17 -25.83
CA THR A 318 14.59 -1.60 -25.49
C THR A 318 13.83 -1.84 -24.14
N VAL A 319 13.60 -0.79 -23.31
CA VAL A 319 12.32 -0.33 -22.61
C VAL A 319 12.56 0.51 -21.30
N ALA A 320 11.66 1.44 -20.89
CA ALA A 320 11.76 2.29 -19.64
C ALA A 320 10.49 3.11 -19.17
N PRO A 321 10.30 3.52 -17.86
CA PRO A 321 9.25 4.48 -17.35
C PRO A 321 9.64 5.51 -16.21
N ALA A 322 8.82 6.53 -15.80
CA ALA A 322 9.19 7.57 -14.76
C ALA A 322 8.02 8.32 -14.00
N THR A 323 8.32 9.40 -13.22
CA THR A 323 7.50 10.36 -12.35
C THR A 323 7.51 10.10 -10.81
N VAL A 324 7.13 10.97 -9.81
CA VAL A 324 6.28 12.21 -9.70
C VAL A 324 7.00 13.45 -9.02
N SER A 325 6.60 14.26 -7.99
CA SER A 325 5.54 14.32 -6.91
C SER A 325 5.13 15.79 -6.48
N GLU A 326 4.35 16.00 -5.38
CA GLU A 326 3.48 17.20 -5.13
C GLU A 326 3.49 17.89 -3.71
N ALA A 327 2.68 18.96 -3.49
CA ALA A 327 2.40 19.71 -2.21
C ALA A 327 0.89 20.17 -2.08
N PRO A 328 0.31 20.55 -0.90
CA PRO A 328 -1.12 20.29 -0.56
C PRO A 328 -2.14 21.47 -0.32
N SER A 329 -3.41 21.14 0.05
CA SER A 329 -4.63 22.01 0.13
C SER A 329 -5.82 21.43 0.98
N PRO A 330 -6.91 22.18 1.34
CA PRO A 330 -8.21 21.73 1.93
C PRO A 330 -9.49 22.18 1.11
N ALA A 331 -10.80 22.03 1.46
CA ALA A 331 -11.69 21.05 2.16
C ALA A 331 -13.21 21.43 1.90
N ALA A 332 -14.24 20.60 2.23
CA ALA A 332 -15.70 20.92 2.08
C ALA A 332 -16.70 20.03 2.91
N ALA A 333 -18.04 20.20 2.72
CA ALA A 333 -19.16 19.96 3.67
C ALA A 333 -19.82 18.50 3.74
N PRO A 334 -20.99 18.23 4.42
CA PRO A 334 -21.20 17.04 5.30
C PRO A 334 -22.06 15.85 4.78
N LEU A 335 -22.28 14.84 5.64
CA LEU A 335 -22.46 13.41 5.31
C LEU A 335 -23.50 12.63 6.16
N GLN A 336 -23.86 11.42 5.68
CA GLN A 336 -24.36 10.31 6.50
C GLN A 336 -23.15 9.62 7.14
N VAL A 337 -23.21 9.29 8.43
CA VAL A 337 -22.03 8.94 9.24
C VAL A 337 -22.08 7.47 9.68
N ALA A 338 -21.05 6.70 9.33
CA ALA A 338 -20.78 5.43 10.00
C ALA A 338 -20.20 5.73 11.38
N GLU A 339 -20.91 5.36 12.44
CA GLU A 339 -20.44 5.63 13.80
C GLU A 339 -19.52 4.52 14.32
N ASN A 340 -18.59 4.93 15.20
CA ASN A 340 -17.80 4.01 16.02
C ASN A 340 -16.96 3.01 15.20
N VAL A 341 -16.49 3.45 14.03
CA VAL A 341 -15.71 2.65 13.08
C VAL A 341 -14.42 2.15 13.73
N GLY A 342 -14.06 0.89 13.47
CA GLY A 342 -12.85 0.30 14.00
C GLY A 342 -12.67 -1.18 13.66
N ILE A 343 -11.86 -1.88 14.45
CA ILE A 343 -11.54 -3.30 14.25
C ILE A 343 -12.65 -4.17 14.85
N LEU A 344 -13.37 -4.91 14.00
CA LEU A 344 -14.43 -5.88 14.32
C LEU A 344 -13.91 -7.29 14.61
N ALA A 345 -12.88 -7.70 13.88
CA ALA A 345 -12.23 -9.00 14.01
C ALA A 345 -10.72 -8.86 13.74
N ALA A 346 -9.91 -9.72 14.35
CA ALA A 346 -8.47 -9.78 14.15
C ALA A 346 -8.00 -11.23 14.08
N GLU A 347 -7.04 -11.52 13.20
CA GLU A 347 -6.35 -12.81 13.10
C GLU A 347 -4.87 -12.60 12.82
N VAL A 348 -4.01 -13.46 13.36
CA VAL A 348 -2.54 -13.41 13.21
C VAL A 348 -2.06 -14.66 12.48
N TYR A 349 -1.03 -14.55 11.67
CA TYR A 349 -0.21 -15.67 11.22
C TYR A 349 1.26 -15.44 11.56
N PHE A 350 1.96 -16.51 11.92
CA PHE A 350 3.41 -16.58 12.02
C PHE A 350 3.84 -18.00 11.65
N PRO A 351 5.05 -18.20 11.08
CA PRO A 351 5.53 -19.52 10.71
C PRO A 351 5.58 -20.49 11.88
N GLY A 352 5.48 -21.79 11.57
CA GLY A 352 5.62 -22.86 12.56
C GLY A 352 7.05 -23.02 13.08
N THR A 353 8.04 -22.42 12.44
CA THR A 353 9.49 -22.56 12.69
C THR A 353 10.08 -21.31 13.32
N CYS A 354 10.90 -21.51 14.36
CA CYS A 354 11.58 -20.43 15.07
C CYS A 354 12.93 -20.86 15.66
N VAL A 355 13.74 -19.89 16.08
CA VAL A 355 15.03 -20.09 16.76
C VAL A 355 15.08 -19.25 18.04
N ARG A 356 15.72 -19.74 19.10
CA ARG A 356 15.89 -18.95 20.33
C ARG A 356 17.03 -17.96 20.18
N GLN A 357 16.87 -16.80 20.82
CA GLN A 357 17.86 -15.74 20.82
C GLN A 357 19.06 -16.06 21.74
N SER A 358 18.91 -16.96 22.73
CA SER A 358 20.03 -17.56 23.48
C SER A 358 20.91 -18.41 22.58
N ASP A 359 20.29 -19.23 21.74
CA ASP A 359 20.98 -20.23 20.94
C ASP A 359 21.73 -19.53 19.78
N LEU A 360 21.19 -18.39 19.29
CA LEU A 360 21.90 -17.41 18.46
C LEU A 360 23.01 -16.63 19.19
N GLU A 361 22.86 -16.31 20.49
CA GLU A 361 23.93 -15.66 21.25
C GLU A 361 25.18 -16.57 21.35
N GLU A 362 24.98 -17.87 21.49
CA GLU A 362 26.07 -18.86 21.52
C GLU A 362 26.70 -19.05 20.12
N ALA A 363 25.89 -19.22 19.07
CA ALA A 363 26.38 -19.45 17.71
C ALA A 363 27.10 -18.23 17.09
N ASP A 364 26.62 -17.00 17.35
CA ASP A 364 27.30 -15.76 16.91
C ASP A 364 28.59 -15.48 17.71
N GLY A 365 28.89 -16.26 18.77
CA GLY A 365 30.05 -16.06 19.63
C GLY A 365 30.00 -14.79 20.47
N VAL A 366 28.79 -14.39 20.91
CA VAL A 366 28.55 -13.11 21.59
C VAL A 366 28.26 -13.27 23.07
N SER A 367 28.37 -12.17 23.83
CA SER A 367 28.08 -12.19 25.26
C SER A 367 26.60 -12.55 25.53
N ALA A 368 26.36 -13.57 26.34
CA ALA A 368 25.02 -13.91 26.84
C ALA A 368 24.28 -12.68 27.40
N GLY A 369 23.05 -12.44 26.92
CA GLY A 369 22.27 -11.22 27.16
C GLY A 369 22.28 -10.21 26.02
N LYS A 370 23.15 -10.30 25.00
CA LYS A 370 23.23 -9.31 23.90
C LYS A 370 21.90 -9.18 23.13
N TYR A 371 21.22 -10.28 22.87
CA TYR A 371 19.94 -10.32 22.17
C TYR A 371 18.78 -10.41 23.15
N THR A 372 18.85 -11.32 24.12
CA THR A 372 17.81 -11.56 25.14
C THR A 372 17.56 -10.39 26.08
N LYS A 373 18.59 -9.58 26.39
CA LYS A 373 18.47 -8.39 27.28
C LYS A 373 18.80 -7.08 26.56
N GLY A 374 19.74 -7.10 25.62
CA GLY A 374 20.19 -5.95 24.83
C GLY A 374 19.19 -5.55 23.75
N LEU A 375 18.75 -6.49 22.91
CA LEU A 375 17.61 -6.28 21.99
C LEU A 375 16.26 -6.50 22.69
N GLY A 376 16.21 -7.37 23.70
CA GLY A 376 15.00 -7.74 24.44
C GLY A 376 14.15 -8.80 23.73
N GLN A 377 14.72 -9.58 22.83
CA GLN A 377 14.03 -10.61 22.04
C GLN A 377 14.32 -12.00 22.63
N ASP A 378 13.31 -12.87 22.74
CA ASP A 378 13.47 -14.23 23.28
C ASP A 378 13.57 -15.27 22.15
N VAL A 379 12.75 -15.12 21.12
CA VAL A 379 12.61 -16.06 19.98
C VAL A 379 12.35 -15.29 18.69
N MET A 380 12.92 -15.76 17.58
CA MET A 380 12.70 -15.22 16.23
C MET A 380 12.01 -16.28 15.35
N ALA A 381 10.89 -15.94 14.71
CA ALA A 381 10.22 -16.81 13.75
C ALA A 381 10.80 -16.59 12.34
N PHE A 382 10.91 -17.65 11.54
CA PHE A 382 11.47 -17.57 10.19
C PHE A 382 10.82 -18.57 9.25
N THR A 383 10.91 -18.30 7.95
CA THR A 383 10.43 -19.15 6.85
C THR A 383 11.59 -19.74 6.06
N GLY A 384 11.39 -20.92 5.46
CA GLY A 384 12.18 -21.36 4.32
C GLY A 384 11.72 -20.72 3.00
N ASP A 385 11.84 -21.48 1.92
CA ASP A 385 11.46 -21.08 0.56
C ASP A 385 10.00 -21.44 0.18
N ARG A 386 9.34 -22.34 0.93
CA ARG A 386 7.91 -22.67 0.81
C ARG A 386 6.95 -21.55 1.22
N GLU A 387 7.39 -20.54 1.95
CA GLU A 387 6.54 -19.43 2.42
C GLU A 387 7.05 -18.09 1.87
N ASP A 388 6.22 -17.44 1.05
CA ASP A 388 6.41 -16.06 0.59
C ASP A 388 5.30 -15.12 1.10
N ILE A 389 5.44 -13.82 0.84
CA ILE A 389 4.50 -12.78 1.25
C ILE A 389 3.05 -13.06 0.84
N ASN A 390 2.82 -13.65 -0.33
CA ASN A 390 1.48 -13.95 -0.80
C ASN A 390 0.91 -15.15 -0.06
N SER A 391 1.70 -16.21 0.15
CA SER A 391 1.27 -17.39 0.91
C SER A 391 0.97 -17.08 2.39
N VAL A 392 1.78 -16.20 3.00
CA VAL A 392 1.57 -15.64 4.34
C VAL A 392 0.28 -14.82 4.41
N ALA A 393 0.06 -13.93 3.43
CA ALA A 393 -1.14 -13.09 3.35
C ALA A 393 -2.43 -13.91 3.08
N LEU A 394 -2.36 -14.91 2.19
CA LEU A 394 -3.45 -15.86 1.91
C LEU A 394 -3.85 -16.62 3.17
N THR A 395 -2.86 -17.10 3.93
CA THR A 395 -3.08 -17.85 5.17
C THR A 395 -3.81 -17.02 6.22
N VAL A 396 -3.30 -15.83 6.56
CA VAL A 396 -3.94 -15.00 7.60
C VAL A 396 -5.34 -14.54 7.17
N PHE A 397 -5.55 -14.25 5.89
CA PHE A 397 -6.85 -13.81 5.39
C PHE A 397 -7.87 -14.95 5.35
N LYS A 398 -7.52 -16.13 4.82
CA LYS A 398 -8.44 -17.28 4.81
C LYS A 398 -8.77 -17.73 6.24
N ASN A 399 -7.82 -17.64 7.17
CA ASN A 399 -8.08 -17.92 8.59
C ASN A 399 -8.99 -16.89 9.25
N LEU A 400 -8.91 -15.60 8.87
CA LEU A 400 -9.88 -14.57 9.31
C LEU A 400 -11.30 -14.90 8.79
N LEU A 401 -11.43 -15.26 7.51
CA LEU A 401 -12.72 -15.66 6.92
C LEU A 401 -13.30 -16.89 7.63
N ASP A 402 -12.49 -17.94 7.79
CA ASP A 402 -12.90 -19.23 8.37
C ASP A 402 -13.29 -19.11 9.86
N LYS A 403 -12.52 -18.38 10.68
CA LYS A 403 -12.77 -18.28 12.14
C LYS A 403 -13.95 -17.40 12.52
N TYR A 404 -14.24 -16.35 11.74
CA TYR A 404 -15.32 -15.41 12.03
C TYR A 404 -16.57 -15.62 11.16
N GLY A 405 -16.57 -16.67 10.33
CA GLY A 405 -17.69 -17.02 9.44
C GLY A 405 -18.04 -15.87 8.51
N LEU A 406 -17.05 -15.30 7.83
CA LEU A 406 -17.22 -14.17 6.92
C LEU A 406 -17.45 -14.67 5.50
N ASP A 407 -18.52 -14.19 4.85
CA ASP A 407 -18.74 -14.41 3.42
C ASP A 407 -17.84 -13.46 2.63
N PRO A 408 -17.10 -13.89 1.59
CA PRO A 408 -16.33 -12.98 0.75
C PRO A 408 -17.18 -11.86 0.11
N ARG A 409 -18.50 -12.04 -0.01
CA ARG A 409 -19.46 -11.02 -0.47
C ARG A 409 -19.74 -9.93 0.57
N ASP A 410 -19.50 -10.19 1.87
CA ASP A 410 -19.60 -9.19 2.95
C ASP A 410 -18.48 -8.12 2.84
N ILE A 411 -17.50 -8.25 1.93
CA ILE A 411 -16.30 -7.41 1.83
C ILE A 411 -16.36 -6.49 0.60
N GLY A 412 -16.19 -5.19 0.79
CA GLY A 412 -16.17 -4.17 -0.28
C GLY A 412 -14.80 -3.51 -0.49
N ARG A 413 -13.84 -3.78 0.40
CA ARG A 413 -12.45 -3.34 0.27
C ARG A 413 -11.49 -4.36 0.86
N LEU A 414 -10.37 -4.60 0.18
CA LEU A 414 -9.24 -5.39 0.65
C LEU A 414 -7.94 -4.64 0.35
N GLU A 415 -7.13 -4.38 1.36
CA GLU A 415 -5.91 -3.58 1.22
C GLU A 415 -4.74 -4.20 2.00
N VAL A 416 -3.57 -4.27 1.36
CA VAL A 416 -2.39 -5.00 1.89
C VAL A 416 -1.25 -4.03 2.14
N GLY A 417 -0.78 -3.91 3.39
CA GLY A 417 0.49 -3.28 3.72
C GLY A 417 1.62 -4.30 3.74
N THR A 418 2.71 -4.02 3.03
CA THR A 418 3.94 -4.83 3.08
C THR A 418 5.15 -4.03 2.58
N GLU A 419 6.35 -4.44 2.94
CA GLU A 419 7.62 -4.05 2.32
C GLU A 419 8.42 -5.27 1.79
N THR A 420 7.76 -6.42 1.70
CA THR A 420 8.27 -7.67 1.14
C THR A 420 7.67 -7.86 -0.25
N LEU A 421 8.43 -7.59 -1.32
CA LEU A 421 7.90 -7.56 -2.69
C LEU A 421 8.48 -8.70 -3.54
N VAL A 422 7.59 -9.54 -4.08
CA VAL A 422 7.91 -10.62 -5.03
C VAL A 422 7.51 -10.31 -6.48
N ASP A 423 7.03 -9.09 -6.74
CA ASP A 423 6.79 -8.53 -8.08
C ASP A 423 6.79 -6.99 -8.00
N LYS A 424 7.36 -6.30 -9.01
CA LYS A 424 7.44 -4.82 -9.04
C LYS A 424 6.15 -4.14 -9.53
N SER A 425 5.09 -4.87 -9.84
CA SER A 425 3.84 -4.33 -10.44
C SER A 425 2.56 -5.04 -9.99
N LYS A 426 2.54 -6.37 -9.93
CA LYS A 426 1.35 -7.15 -9.55
C LYS A 426 1.21 -7.19 -8.03
N SER A 427 0.30 -6.37 -7.51
CA SER A 427 0.04 -6.28 -6.07
C SER A 427 -0.40 -7.62 -5.46
N THR A 428 0.09 -7.96 -4.26
CA THR A 428 -0.37 -9.09 -3.44
C THR A 428 -1.88 -9.12 -3.30
N LYS A 429 -2.52 -7.94 -3.20
CA LYS A 429 -3.99 -7.81 -3.18
C LYS A 429 -4.68 -8.53 -4.35
N THR A 430 -4.09 -8.54 -5.56
CA THR A 430 -4.65 -9.27 -6.71
C THR A 430 -4.51 -10.78 -6.57
N VAL A 431 -3.44 -11.28 -5.94
CA VAL A 431 -3.29 -12.72 -5.64
C VAL A 431 -4.35 -13.15 -4.61
N LEU A 432 -4.64 -12.32 -3.62
CA LEU A 432 -5.70 -12.58 -2.64
C LEU A 432 -7.11 -12.62 -3.25
N MET A 433 -7.33 -12.06 -4.45
CA MET A 433 -8.64 -12.12 -5.11
C MET A 433 -9.07 -13.57 -5.45
N GLN A 434 -8.15 -14.54 -5.47
CA GLN A 434 -8.50 -15.95 -5.67
C GLN A 434 -9.43 -16.51 -4.58
N LEU A 435 -9.45 -15.89 -3.38
CA LEU A 435 -10.38 -16.25 -2.30
C LEU A 435 -11.79 -15.67 -2.48
N PHE A 436 -12.04 -14.93 -3.57
CA PHE A 436 -13.36 -14.40 -3.94
C PHE A 436 -13.93 -15.07 -5.19
N GLU A 437 -13.15 -15.83 -5.95
CA GLU A 437 -13.55 -16.38 -7.26
C GLU A 437 -14.80 -17.26 -7.17
N GLU A 438 -14.88 -18.16 -6.17
CA GLU A 438 -16.08 -18.98 -5.90
C GLU A 438 -17.34 -18.15 -5.57
N SER A 439 -17.18 -16.91 -5.10
CA SER A 439 -18.26 -16.03 -4.66
C SER A 439 -18.70 -15.00 -5.71
N GLY A 440 -17.97 -14.88 -6.82
CA GLY A 440 -18.20 -13.88 -7.88
C GLY A 440 -17.90 -12.42 -7.49
N ASN A 441 -17.51 -12.11 -6.23
CA ASN A 441 -17.33 -10.75 -5.76
C ASN A 441 -16.03 -10.10 -6.29
N THR A 442 -16.10 -9.54 -7.50
CA THR A 442 -15.04 -8.71 -8.10
C THR A 442 -15.12 -7.23 -7.70
N ASP A 443 -16.21 -6.75 -7.08
CA ASP A 443 -16.37 -5.35 -6.67
C ASP A 443 -15.71 -5.10 -5.31
N VAL A 444 -14.37 -5.16 -5.27
CA VAL A 444 -13.58 -5.03 -4.04
C VAL A 444 -12.47 -3.99 -4.24
N GLU A 445 -12.59 -2.84 -3.59
CA GLU A 445 -11.56 -1.78 -3.65
C GLU A 445 -10.25 -2.14 -2.94
N GLY A 446 -9.23 -1.30 -3.08
CA GLY A 446 -7.93 -1.43 -2.43
C GLY A 446 -6.88 -2.14 -3.29
N ALA A 447 -5.63 -2.06 -2.84
CA ALA A 447 -4.42 -2.52 -3.53
C ALA A 447 -3.33 -2.89 -2.49
N THR A 448 -2.07 -3.02 -2.91
CA THR A 448 -0.92 -3.08 -1.99
C THR A 448 -0.33 -1.68 -1.75
N VAL A 449 0.03 -1.37 -0.51
CA VAL A 449 0.58 -0.08 -0.04
C VAL A 449 1.95 -0.31 0.59
N VAL A 450 2.97 0.41 0.11
CA VAL A 450 4.38 0.20 0.46
C VAL A 450 5.01 1.50 0.99
N ASN A 451 5.51 1.47 2.23
CA ASN A 451 6.50 2.41 2.75
C ASN A 451 7.13 1.80 4.01
N ALA A 452 8.08 0.87 3.82
CA ALA A 452 8.67 0.10 4.92
C ALA A 452 7.58 -0.43 5.89
N CYS A 453 7.88 -0.47 7.19
CA CYS A 453 6.99 -0.91 8.26
C CYS A 453 5.71 -0.04 8.45
N TYR A 454 5.53 1.06 7.71
CA TYR A 454 4.34 1.92 7.82
C TYR A 454 3.15 1.45 6.95
N GLY A 455 3.40 0.62 5.92
CA GLY A 455 2.40 0.25 4.90
C GLY A 455 1.07 -0.26 5.46
N GLY A 456 1.10 -1.10 6.51
CA GLY A 456 -0.10 -1.62 7.16
C GLY A 456 -0.95 -0.54 7.85
N THR A 457 -0.32 0.49 8.42
CA THR A 457 -1.03 1.63 9.02
C THR A 457 -1.61 2.57 7.97
N ALA A 458 -0.94 2.74 6.82
CA ALA A 458 -1.52 3.45 5.68
C ALA A 458 -2.78 2.73 5.15
N ALA A 459 -2.72 1.41 4.99
CA ALA A 459 -3.89 0.60 4.61
C ALA A 459 -5.02 0.67 5.66
N LEU A 460 -4.70 0.67 6.96
CA LEU A 460 -5.69 0.88 8.03
C LEU A 460 -6.39 2.24 7.94
N ILE A 461 -5.62 3.31 7.75
CA ILE A 461 -6.16 4.66 7.58
C ILE A 461 -7.06 4.73 6.34
N ASN A 462 -6.66 4.11 5.22
CA ASN A 462 -7.46 4.05 4.00
C ASN A 462 -8.77 3.26 4.19
N ALA A 463 -8.76 2.15 4.93
CA ALA A 463 -9.94 1.35 5.23
C ALA A 463 -10.94 2.07 6.15
N VAL A 464 -10.46 2.75 7.20
CA VAL A 464 -11.34 3.58 8.06
C VAL A 464 -11.91 4.75 7.28
N ASN A 465 -11.07 5.49 6.54
CA ASN A 465 -11.52 6.58 5.67
C ASN A 465 -12.56 6.10 4.65
N TYR A 466 -12.45 4.86 4.14
CA TYR A 466 -13.43 4.24 3.24
C TYR A 466 -14.79 4.03 3.93
N VAL A 467 -14.83 3.45 5.14
CA VAL A 467 -16.08 3.20 5.89
C VAL A 467 -16.74 4.52 6.33
N GLU A 468 -15.95 5.53 6.69
CA GLU A 468 -16.44 6.88 7.03
C GLU A 468 -16.85 7.74 5.80
N SER A 469 -16.68 7.23 4.57
CA SER A 469 -16.81 8.03 3.35
C SER A 469 -18.24 8.18 2.78
N ARG A 470 -18.37 9.14 1.86
CA ARG A 470 -19.48 9.30 0.87
C ARG A 470 -19.86 8.05 0.10
N SER A 471 -18.96 7.08 0.04
CA SER A 471 -18.96 6.01 -0.95
C SER A 471 -18.97 4.62 -0.33
N TRP A 472 -18.91 4.52 1.01
CA TRP A 472 -19.17 3.27 1.71
C TRP A 472 -20.51 2.69 1.28
N ASP A 473 -20.52 1.38 1.08
CA ASP A 473 -21.58 0.58 0.48
C ASP A 473 -22.28 -0.34 1.50
N GLY A 474 -21.87 -0.27 2.78
CA GLY A 474 -22.35 -1.13 3.85
C GLY A 474 -21.48 -2.38 4.10
N ARG A 475 -20.57 -2.75 3.18
CA ARG A 475 -19.68 -3.91 3.33
C ARG A 475 -18.47 -3.60 4.20
N TYR A 476 -17.86 -4.62 4.78
CA TYR A 476 -16.64 -4.46 5.56
C TYR A 476 -15.43 -4.13 4.67
N ALA A 477 -14.41 -3.53 5.27
CA ALA A 477 -13.08 -3.45 4.70
C ALA A 477 -12.14 -4.43 5.43
N VAL A 478 -11.21 -5.06 4.71
CA VAL A 478 -10.17 -5.92 5.29
C VAL A 478 -8.81 -5.30 5.05
N VAL A 479 -8.00 -5.24 6.11
CA VAL A 479 -6.61 -4.76 6.07
C VAL A 479 -5.71 -5.90 6.47
N ILE A 480 -4.70 -6.18 5.64
CA ILE A 480 -3.67 -7.17 5.94
C ILE A 480 -2.34 -6.42 6.04
N ALA A 481 -1.64 -6.58 7.15
CA ALA A 481 -0.24 -6.19 7.27
C ALA A 481 0.59 -7.48 7.33
N ALA A 482 1.59 -7.64 6.47
CA ALA A 482 2.32 -8.89 6.32
C ALA A 482 3.76 -8.65 5.84
N ASP A 483 4.74 -9.33 6.42
CA ASP A 483 6.14 -9.21 6.02
C ASP A 483 7.02 -10.41 6.42
N ILE A 484 8.15 -10.54 5.72
CA ILE A 484 9.25 -11.45 6.03
C ILE A 484 10.51 -10.58 6.21
N ALA A 485 10.95 -10.43 7.46
CA ALA A 485 12.06 -9.55 7.85
C ALA A 485 13.37 -10.33 7.94
N VAL A 486 14.16 -10.30 6.88
CA VAL A 486 15.47 -10.97 6.79
C VAL A 486 16.63 -9.97 6.63
N TYR A 487 17.81 -10.38 7.10
CA TYR A 487 19.04 -9.62 7.03
C TYR A 487 20.24 -10.55 6.75
N GLU A 488 21.28 -10.00 6.13
CA GLU A 488 22.57 -10.66 5.95
C GLU A 488 23.19 -11.09 7.29
N ALA A 489 24.14 -12.04 7.26
CA ALA A 489 24.88 -12.47 8.44
C ALA A 489 25.58 -11.29 9.14
N GLY A 490 25.28 -11.08 10.42
CA GLY A 490 25.81 -9.94 11.18
C GLY A 490 24.79 -9.37 12.19
N PRO A 491 25.06 -8.17 12.75
CA PRO A 491 24.36 -7.66 13.93
C PRO A 491 22.88 -7.31 13.73
N ALA A 492 22.38 -7.34 12.49
CA ALA A 492 20.96 -7.11 12.17
C ALA A 492 20.14 -8.42 12.09
N ARG A 493 20.75 -9.57 11.77
CA ARG A 493 20.07 -10.87 11.66
C ARG A 493 19.22 -11.24 12.89
N PRO A 494 19.67 -11.01 14.14
CA PRO A 494 18.85 -11.26 15.35
C PRO A 494 17.64 -10.32 15.52
N THR A 495 17.47 -9.30 14.67
CA THR A 495 16.29 -8.41 14.61
C THR A 495 15.34 -8.75 13.46
N GLY A 496 15.53 -9.89 12.79
CA GLY A 496 14.58 -10.43 11.82
C GLY A 496 13.29 -10.96 12.45
N GLY A 497 12.46 -11.59 11.62
CA GLY A 497 11.20 -12.22 12.02
C GLY A 497 10.26 -12.44 10.85
N CYS A 498 9.11 -13.07 11.08
CA CYS A 498 8.07 -13.21 10.07
C CYS A 498 6.68 -13.27 10.72
N GLY A 499 5.71 -12.61 10.08
CA GLY A 499 4.31 -12.71 10.48
C GLY A 499 3.39 -11.76 9.72
N ALA A 500 2.10 -11.96 9.91
CA ALA A 500 1.05 -11.14 9.34
C ALA A 500 -0.13 -11.01 10.30
N VAL A 501 -0.89 -9.92 10.16
CA VAL A 501 -2.17 -9.71 10.86
C VAL A 501 -3.20 -9.25 9.84
N ALA A 502 -4.37 -9.91 9.84
CA ALA A 502 -5.55 -9.45 9.12
C ALA A 502 -6.55 -8.86 10.13
N VAL A 503 -7.09 -7.68 9.83
CA VAL A 503 -8.14 -7.03 10.62
C VAL A 503 -9.34 -6.68 9.75
N LEU A 504 -10.54 -6.98 10.26
CA LEU A 504 -11.82 -6.60 9.68
C LEU A 504 -12.22 -5.23 10.23
N ILE A 505 -12.57 -4.30 9.34
CA ILE A 505 -12.93 -2.91 9.66
C ILE A 505 -14.39 -2.66 9.29
N GLY A 506 -15.14 -2.04 10.21
CA GLY A 506 -16.54 -1.66 10.02
C GLY A 506 -17.08 -0.79 11.17
N PRO A 507 -18.38 -0.45 11.15
CA PRO A 507 -19.04 0.36 12.18
C PRO A 507 -19.19 -0.38 13.52
N ASP A 508 -19.48 0.36 14.60
CA ASP A 508 -19.71 -0.15 15.96
C ASP A 508 -18.74 -1.25 16.45
N ALA A 509 -17.46 -1.01 16.22
CA ALA A 509 -16.40 -1.98 16.44
C ALA A 509 -15.96 -2.08 17.92
N PRO A 510 -15.66 -3.28 18.44
CA PRO A 510 -15.21 -3.46 19.83
C PRO A 510 -13.88 -2.77 20.13
N LEU A 511 -13.06 -2.52 19.10
CA LEU A 511 -11.93 -1.59 19.13
C LEU A 511 -12.19 -0.43 18.16
N GLN A 512 -12.90 0.60 18.61
CA GLN A 512 -13.11 1.84 17.85
C GLN A 512 -11.75 2.50 17.56
N ILE A 513 -11.56 3.02 16.34
CA ILE A 513 -10.40 3.83 15.96
C ILE A 513 -10.78 5.32 16.02
N ASP A 514 -9.92 6.15 16.61
CA ASP A 514 -9.99 7.61 16.50
C ASP A 514 -8.84 8.10 15.62
N LEU A 515 -9.16 8.32 14.34
CA LEU A 515 -8.25 8.92 13.35
C LEU A 515 -8.40 10.44 13.24
N LYS A 516 -9.30 11.07 14.01
CA LYS A 516 -9.51 12.52 14.00
C LYS A 516 -8.50 13.23 14.90
N GLY A 517 -8.15 12.61 16.03
CA GLY A 517 -7.06 13.06 16.91
C GLY A 517 -5.65 12.65 16.50
N ARG A 518 -5.44 12.12 15.27
CA ARG A 518 -4.14 11.56 14.85
C ARG A 518 -3.09 12.63 14.54
N ALA A 519 -1.82 12.35 14.85
CA ALA A 519 -0.68 13.15 14.45
C ALA A 519 0.25 12.37 13.51
N THR A 520 0.77 13.01 12.47
CA THR A 520 1.60 12.37 11.43
C THR A 520 2.90 13.15 11.20
N HIS A 521 4.01 12.42 11.06
CA HIS A 521 5.32 12.88 10.63
C HIS A 521 5.65 12.27 9.25
N ALA A 522 6.29 13.05 8.40
CA ALA A 522 6.86 12.60 7.13
C ALA A 522 8.15 13.38 6.85
N SER A 523 9.20 12.68 6.44
CA SER A 523 10.48 13.27 6.02
C SER A 523 11.13 12.40 4.93
N ASN A 524 12.18 12.92 4.29
CA ASN A 524 13.04 12.16 3.37
C ASN A 524 14.31 11.77 4.14
N ALA A 525 14.50 10.47 4.37
CA ALA A 525 15.59 9.90 5.17
C ALA A 525 16.07 8.58 4.56
N TRP A 526 17.38 8.33 4.61
CA TRP A 526 18.02 7.11 4.12
C TRP A 526 18.51 6.28 5.31
N ASP A 527 17.60 5.99 6.24
CA ASP A 527 17.89 5.37 7.54
C ASP A 527 17.79 3.83 7.52
N PHE A 528 16.90 3.31 6.68
CA PHE A 528 16.77 1.91 6.26
C PHE A 528 16.03 1.90 4.91
N TYR A 529 16.52 1.15 3.93
CA TYR A 529 15.96 1.09 2.58
C TYR A 529 16.46 -0.16 1.82
N LYS A 530 15.78 -0.55 0.73
CA LYS A 530 16.14 -1.70 -0.11
C LYS A 530 16.50 -1.22 -1.53
N PRO A 531 17.76 -0.83 -1.80
CA PRO A 531 18.18 -0.32 -3.11
C PRO A 531 18.60 -1.41 -4.09
N HIS A 532 19.09 -2.54 -3.59
CA HIS A 532 19.51 -3.72 -4.36
C HIS A 532 18.34 -4.71 -4.41
N PRO A 533 17.78 -5.05 -5.59
CA PRO A 533 16.54 -5.82 -5.67
C PRO A 533 16.78 -7.31 -5.99
N ASP A 534 18.04 -7.71 -6.21
CA ASP A 534 18.54 -9.07 -6.42
C ASP A 534 18.88 -9.81 -5.12
N VAL A 535 18.73 -9.12 -3.98
CA VAL A 535 18.74 -9.64 -2.60
C VAL A 535 17.50 -9.15 -1.85
N GLU A 536 17.08 -9.84 -0.78
CA GLU A 536 16.02 -9.35 0.11
C GLU A 536 16.54 -8.36 1.18
N TYR A 537 17.87 -8.28 1.35
CA TYR A 537 18.51 -7.59 2.46
C TYR A 537 18.50 -6.06 2.31
N PRO A 538 18.19 -5.30 3.38
CA PRO A 538 18.15 -3.85 3.36
C PRO A 538 19.51 -3.21 3.67
N GLU A 539 19.79 -2.08 3.03
CA GLU A 539 20.79 -1.11 3.50
C GLU A 539 20.26 -0.45 4.78
N VAL A 540 21.03 -0.51 5.88
CA VAL A 540 20.56 -0.06 7.20
C VAL A 540 21.68 0.61 8.01
N ASN A 541 21.43 1.85 8.43
CA ASN A 541 22.30 2.56 9.37
C ASN A 541 21.63 2.62 10.74
N GLY A 542 21.75 1.54 11.52
CA GLY A 542 21.01 1.35 12.79
C GLY A 542 21.22 2.42 13.87
N LYS A 543 22.20 3.33 13.73
CA LYS A 543 22.30 4.55 14.55
C LYS A 543 21.34 5.63 14.03
N VAL A 544 21.34 5.88 12.72
CA VAL A 544 20.43 6.83 12.06
C VAL A 544 18.99 6.35 12.17
N SER A 545 18.68 5.06 11.97
CA SER A 545 17.30 4.55 12.09
C SER A 545 16.74 4.72 13.50
N GLN A 546 17.54 4.52 14.55
CA GLN A 546 17.13 4.86 15.94
C GLN A 546 16.90 6.37 16.13
N THR A 547 17.72 7.23 15.52
CA THR A 547 17.52 8.69 15.57
C THR A 547 16.27 9.12 14.81
N CYS A 548 16.01 8.60 13.61
CA CYS A 548 14.83 8.89 12.81
C CYS A 548 13.54 8.40 13.48
N TYR A 549 13.55 7.19 14.05
CA TYR A 549 12.44 6.65 14.85
C TYR A 549 12.10 7.56 16.04
N LEU A 550 13.11 7.94 16.85
CA LEU A 550 12.88 8.76 18.04
C LEU A 550 12.52 10.22 17.70
N HIS A 551 13.08 10.79 16.63
CA HIS A 551 12.70 12.11 16.13
C HIS A 551 11.26 12.15 15.59
N ALA A 552 10.86 11.12 14.83
CA ALA A 552 9.48 11.01 14.36
C ALA A 552 8.50 10.79 15.52
N LEU A 553 8.91 10.05 16.56
CA LEU A 553 8.14 9.88 17.80
C LEU A 553 7.97 11.20 18.56
N ASP A 554 9.04 11.99 18.76
CA ASP A 554 8.98 13.31 19.40
C ASP A 554 7.96 14.21 18.69
N ASP A 555 8.03 14.27 17.37
CA ASP A 555 7.18 15.12 16.55
C ASP A 555 5.70 14.73 16.65
N VAL A 556 5.36 13.45 16.40
CA VAL A 556 3.95 13.01 16.50
C VAL A 556 3.44 13.01 17.94
N TYR A 557 4.25 12.67 18.95
CA TYR A 557 3.80 12.70 20.34
C TYR A 557 3.57 14.13 20.82
N THR A 558 4.41 15.10 20.42
CA THR A 558 4.20 16.52 20.78
C THR A 558 2.87 17.02 20.22
N ARG A 559 2.59 16.77 18.93
CA ARG A 559 1.32 17.15 18.29
C ARG A 559 0.12 16.40 18.88
N PHE A 560 0.25 15.09 19.11
CA PHE A 560 -0.79 14.24 19.69
C PHE A 560 -1.12 14.63 21.13
N SER A 561 -0.10 14.84 21.97
CA SER A 561 -0.24 15.28 23.36
C SER A 561 -0.92 16.65 23.45
N ALA A 562 -0.58 17.59 22.57
CA ALA A 562 -1.29 18.88 22.50
C ALA A 562 -2.78 18.74 22.16
N MET A 563 -3.14 17.90 21.18
CA MET A 563 -4.55 17.64 20.82
C MET A 563 -5.29 16.88 21.93
N TRP A 564 -4.66 15.85 22.50
CA TRP A 564 -5.20 15.06 23.60
C TRP A 564 -5.49 15.92 24.82
N ARG A 565 -4.52 16.72 25.28
CA ARG A 565 -4.66 17.60 26.44
C ARG A 565 -5.78 18.63 26.23
N GLY A 566 -6.00 19.09 25.01
CA GLY A 566 -7.13 19.96 24.65
C GLY A 566 -8.52 19.28 24.72
N ALA A 567 -8.59 17.95 24.60
CA ALA A 567 -9.84 17.19 24.64
C ALA A 567 -10.11 16.54 26.01
N GLU A 568 -9.07 16.05 26.69
CA GLU A 568 -9.13 15.21 27.89
C GLU A 568 -8.69 16.00 29.16
N GLY A 569 -9.09 17.26 29.26
CA GLY A 569 -8.96 18.07 30.49
C GLY A 569 -7.53 18.44 30.92
N GLY A 570 -6.57 18.50 29.98
CA GLY A 570 -5.19 18.93 30.22
C GLY A 570 -4.21 17.82 30.61
N ALA A 571 -4.70 16.61 30.91
CA ALA A 571 -3.87 15.49 31.33
C ALA A 571 -3.04 14.90 30.17
N ALA A 572 -1.79 14.52 30.44
CA ALA A 572 -0.91 13.89 29.46
C ALA A 572 -1.46 12.54 28.94
N PRO A 573 -1.25 12.17 27.66
CA PRO A 573 -1.56 10.83 27.16
C PRO A 573 -0.87 9.73 27.97
N SER A 574 0.41 9.91 28.34
CA SER A 574 1.16 8.96 29.17
C SER A 574 0.51 8.67 30.52
N LYS A 575 -0.20 9.66 31.08
CA LYS A 575 -0.93 9.58 32.35
C LYS A 575 -2.34 9.03 32.14
N ALA A 576 -3.09 9.58 31.19
CA ALA A 576 -4.53 9.34 31.00
C ALA A 576 -4.90 8.14 30.10
N ALA A 577 -4.06 7.72 29.15
CA ALA A 577 -4.30 6.50 28.37
C ALA A 577 -3.90 5.26 29.17
N ASP A 578 -4.65 4.17 29.04
CA ASP A 578 -4.40 2.93 29.78
C ASP A 578 -3.22 2.15 29.22
N TYR A 579 -3.11 2.07 27.88
CA TYR A 579 -2.09 1.28 27.19
C TYR A 579 -1.43 2.03 26.04
N PHE A 580 -0.20 1.63 25.72
CA PHE A 580 0.60 2.15 24.61
C PHE A 580 1.17 1.00 23.77
N ILE A 581 1.02 1.10 22.45
CA ILE A 581 1.57 0.18 21.47
C ILE A 581 2.54 0.97 20.58
N PHE A 582 3.69 0.38 20.28
CA PHE A 582 4.69 0.97 19.38
C PHE A 582 5.04 -0.05 18.28
N HIS A 583 5.42 0.42 17.09
CA HIS A 583 6.16 -0.40 16.14
C HIS A 583 7.41 -0.95 16.84
N ALA A 584 7.53 -2.27 16.88
CA ALA A 584 8.51 -3.00 17.67
C ALA A 584 9.43 -3.82 16.76
N PRO A 585 10.52 -3.22 16.22
CA PRO A 585 11.54 -3.97 15.50
C PRO A 585 12.41 -4.78 16.48
N TYR A 586 12.56 -4.30 17.71
CA TYR A 586 13.06 -5.06 18.85
C TYR A 586 12.63 -4.37 20.17
N ASN A 587 12.38 -5.15 21.22
CA ASN A 587 11.71 -4.65 22.42
C ASN A 587 12.50 -3.60 23.23
N LYS A 588 13.83 -3.52 23.08
CA LYS A 588 14.63 -2.42 23.64
C LYS A 588 14.26 -1.07 23.03
N LEU A 589 13.95 -1.00 21.74
CA LEU A 589 13.52 0.27 21.13
C LEU A 589 12.15 0.70 21.66
N VAL A 590 11.25 -0.24 21.95
CA VAL A 590 9.97 0.03 22.62
C VAL A 590 10.18 0.60 24.03
N GLN A 591 11.15 0.07 24.79
CA GLN A 591 11.54 0.63 26.10
C GLN A 591 12.08 2.08 25.96
N LYS A 592 12.90 2.35 24.94
CA LYS A 592 13.36 3.72 24.63
C LYS A 592 12.21 4.64 24.21
N ALA A 593 11.27 4.14 23.42
CA ALA A 593 10.11 4.89 22.93
C ALA A 593 9.22 5.37 24.09
N TRP A 594 8.90 4.48 25.03
CA TRP A 594 8.17 4.84 26.25
C TRP A 594 8.93 5.87 27.10
N SER A 595 10.24 5.67 27.24
CA SER A 595 11.13 6.59 27.97
C SER A 595 11.20 7.97 27.31
N ARG A 596 11.08 8.03 25.99
CA ARG A 596 11.05 9.28 25.21
C ARG A 596 9.71 10.01 25.35
N VAL A 597 8.59 9.28 25.33
CA VAL A 597 7.26 9.81 25.66
C VAL A 597 7.27 10.53 27.02
N MET A 598 7.91 9.95 28.04
CA MET A 598 8.06 10.59 29.35
C MET A 598 8.94 11.85 29.33
N LEU A 599 10.01 11.89 28.51
CA LEU A 599 10.80 13.11 28.32
C LEU A 599 9.96 14.22 27.64
N CYS A 600 9.15 13.88 26.65
CA CYS A 600 8.28 14.85 25.98
C CYS A 600 7.23 15.45 26.91
N ASP A 601 6.63 14.66 27.82
CA ASP A 601 5.76 15.23 28.85
C ASP A 601 6.53 16.01 29.92
N ALA A 602 7.77 15.64 30.26
CA ALA A 602 8.62 16.40 31.19
C ALA A 602 9.00 17.81 30.67
N LEU A 603 8.94 18.06 29.34
CA LEU A 603 9.04 19.41 28.76
C LEU A 603 7.84 20.30 29.09
N VAL A 604 6.68 19.72 29.42
CA VAL A 604 5.40 20.44 29.60
C VAL A 604 4.96 20.43 31.07
N ASP A 605 5.02 19.28 31.72
CA ASP A 605 4.61 19.06 33.12
C ASP A 605 5.78 19.27 34.11
N GLY A 606 7.01 19.36 33.61
CA GLY A 606 8.24 19.31 34.43
C GLY A 606 8.60 17.90 34.90
N CYS A 607 9.71 17.75 35.61
CA CYS A 607 10.20 16.45 36.09
C CYS A 607 9.48 15.94 37.37
N GLY A 608 8.24 16.34 37.62
CA GLY A 608 7.53 16.07 38.89
C GLY A 608 7.25 14.59 39.16
N ASP A 609 7.09 13.78 38.10
CA ASP A 609 6.82 12.34 38.19
C ASP A 609 8.11 11.46 38.27
N PHE A 610 9.29 12.07 38.38
CA PHE A 610 10.59 11.38 38.36
C PHE A 610 11.18 11.23 39.78
N THR A 611 11.95 10.17 40.03
CA THR A 611 12.75 10.07 41.27
C THR A 611 13.82 11.16 41.28
N ALA A 612 14.33 11.53 42.46
CA ALA A 612 15.32 12.61 42.59
C ALA A 612 16.58 12.36 41.73
N GLU A 613 17.02 11.10 41.64
CA GLU A 613 18.17 10.66 40.85
C GLU A 613 17.92 10.80 39.35
N ALA A 614 16.73 10.41 38.88
CA ALA A 614 16.35 10.54 37.48
C ALA A 614 16.10 12.01 37.10
N ALA A 615 15.43 12.78 37.97
CA ALA A 615 15.21 14.21 37.80
C ALA A 615 16.54 14.99 37.69
N ALA A 616 17.57 14.63 38.46
CA ALA A 616 18.89 15.25 38.37
C ALA A 616 19.56 15.09 36.99
N VAL A 617 19.23 14.04 36.24
CA VAL A 617 19.73 13.81 34.86
C VAL A 617 18.79 14.39 33.80
N VAL A 618 17.48 14.30 34.00
CA VAL A 618 16.46 14.75 33.03
C VAL A 618 16.27 16.27 33.06
N GLN A 619 16.30 16.91 34.22
CA GLN A 619 16.05 18.34 34.37
C GLN A 619 17.06 19.22 33.60
N PRO A 620 18.38 18.90 33.55
CA PRO A 620 19.33 19.59 32.68
C PRO A 620 19.06 19.39 31.18
N ALA A 621 18.52 18.25 30.76
CA ALA A 621 18.16 18.01 29.36
C ALA A 621 16.91 18.83 28.97
N VAL A 622 15.89 18.86 29.83
CA VAL A 622 14.70 19.73 29.69
C VAL A 622 15.09 21.22 29.62
N GLN A 623 15.98 21.67 30.51
CA GLN A 623 16.46 23.07 30.50
C GLN A 623 17.25 23.42 29.23
N LYS A 624 18.12 22.52 28.75
CA LYS A 624 18.87 22.69 27.49
C LYS A 624 17.99 22.62 26.24
N ALA A 625 16.79 22.03 26.34
CA ALA A 625 15.82 21.98 25.25
C ALA A 625 15.12 23.33 24.98
N GLY A 626 15.21 24.28 25.92
CA GLY A 626 14.85 25.68 25.69
C GLY A 626 13.37 26.04 25.90
N VAL A 627 12.54 25.16 26.45
CA VAL A 627 11.19 25.51 26.90
C VAL A 627 11.28 26.11 28.30
N ALA A 628 10.90 27.38 28.47
CA ALA A 628 10.88 28.01 29.79
C ALA A 628 9.63 27.57 30.58
N ALA A 629 9.79 27.37 31.89
CA ALA A 629 8.69 26.94 32.76
C ALA A 629 7.57 28.00 32.77
N GLY A 630 6.45 27.69 32.12
CA GLY A 630 5.29 28.59 31.97
C GLY A 630 5.03 29.10 30.55
N GLU A 631 5.84 28.75 29.55
CA GLU A 631 5.51 29.04 28.14
C GLU A 631 4.30 28.24 27.66
N THR A 632 3.39 28.89 26.92
CA THR A 632 2.14 28.25 26.50
C THR A 632 2.36 27.20 25.39
N PRO A 633 1.57 26.11 25.34
CA PRO A 633 1.69 25.07 24.31
C PRO A 633 1.65 25.57 22.86
N ALA A 634 1.10 26.76 22.59
CA ALA A 634 1.07 27.37 21.27
C ALA A 634 2.48 27.66 20.68
N ALA A 635 3.49 27.89 21.53
CA ALA A 635 4.88 28.04 21.08
C ALA A 635 5.47 26.69 20.60
N ALA A 636 5.15 25.60 21.31
CA ALA A 636 5.55 24.24 20.97
C ALA A 636 4.69 23.61 19.84
N ALA A 637 3.47 24.11 19.59
CA ALA A 637 2.50 23.53 18.67
C ALA A 637 2.96 23.43 17.21
N ASN A 638 3.95 24.23 16.79
CA ASN A 638 4.58 24.14 15.47
C ASN A 638 5.75 23.13 15.41
N GLY A 639 5.94 22.33 16.47
CA GLY A 639 6.13 20.89 16.29
C GLY A 639 7.52 20.37 15.94
N VAL A 640 8.62 21.04 16.29
CA VAL A 640 9.92 20.38 16.50
C VAL A 640 10.68 21.15 17.59
N VAL A 641 11.28 20.45 18.55
CA VAL A 641 12.27 21.04 19.47
C VAL A 641 13.58 21.22 18.67
N LYS A 642 13.73 22.38 18.02
CA LYS A 642 14.80 22.62 17.04
C LYS A 642 16.09 23.06 17.72
N GLY A 643 17.15 22.25 17.56
CA GLY A 643 18.51 22.66 17.91
C GLY A 643 19.48 21.49 18.06
N ALA A 644 20.77 21.77 17.93
CA ALA A 644 21.83 20.77 18.14
C ALA A 644 21.80 20.16 19.55
N ALA A 645 21.37 20.93 20.56
CA ALA A 645 21.19 20.45 21.93
C ALA A 645 20.13 19.33 22.02
N TRP A 646 18.96 19.50 21.39
CA TRP A 646 17.94 18.45 21.37
C TRP A 646 18.39 17.24 20.54
N ALA A 647 19.03 17.46 19.40
CA ALA A 647 19.60 16.39 18.57
C ALA A 647 20.65 15.55 19.33
N GLY A 648 21.39 16.13 20.28
CA GLY A 648 22.30 15.40 21.17
C GLY A 648 21.60 14.35 22.04
N THR A 649 20.35 14.59 22.44
CA THR A 649 19.62 13.72 23.39
C THR A 649 19.31 12.32 22.85
N TYR A 650 19.33 12.10 21.52
CA TYR A 650 19.14 10.76 20.93
C TYR A 650 20.36 9.85 21.11
N ALA A 651 21.53 10.42 21.40
CA ALA A 651 22.79 9.70 21.60
C ALA A 651 23.26 9.68 23.07
N ASP A 652 22.57 10.40 23.95
CA ASP A 652 22.89 10.49 25.37
C ASP A 652 22.49 9.19 26.11
N ARG A 653 23.50 8.47 26.60
CA ARG A 653 23.33 7.16 27.25
C ARG A 653 22.89 7.28 28.71
N ASP A 654 23.22 8.38 29.37
CA ASP A 654 22.92 8.58 30.79
C ASP A 654 21.48 9.08 30.92
N LEU A 655 21.04 9.94 29.99
CA LEU A 655 19.64 10.31 29.80
C LEU A 655 18.77 9.10 29.42
N ASP A 656 19.20 8.25 28.47
CA ASP A 656 18.52 6.98 28.13
C ASP A 656 18.35 6.07 29.34
N TYR A 657 19.39 5.95 30.19
CA TYR A 657 19.32 5.16 31.41
C TYR A 657 18.38 5.77 32.46
N ALA A 658 18.47 7.08 32.72
CA ALA A 658 17.62 7.78 33.69
C ALA A 658 16.13 7.72 33.31
N LEU A 659 15.81 7.98 32.04
CA LEU A 659 14.43 7.90 31.53
C LEU A 659 13.88 6.47 31.58
N ARG A 660 14.67 5.45 31.19
CA ARG A 660 14.26 4.04 31.31
C ARG A 660 14.08 3.59 32.77
N SER A 661 14.86 4.13 33.69
CA SER A 661 14.72 3.86 35.13
C SER A 661 13.39 4.42 35.66
N ALA A 662 13.10 5.70 35.38
CA ALA A 662 11.84 6.34 35.76
C ALA A 662 10.61 5.67 35.11
N GLY A 663 10.71 5.30 33.83
CA GLY A 663 9.63 4.65 33.09
C GLY A 663 9.41 3.17 33.40
N ALA A 664 10.28 2.51 34.17
CA ALA A 664 10.20 1.08 34.42
C ALA A 664 8.87 0.67 35.10
N GLY A 665 8.40 1.44 36.08
CA GLY A 665 7.18 1.15 36.83
C GLY A 665 5.89 1.24 36.01
N THR A 666 5.87 2.10 34.99
CA THR A 666 4.71 2.30 34.09
C THR A 666 4.81 1.48 32.80
N TYR A 667 6.03 1.15 32.34
CA TYR A 667 6.25 0.29 31.18
C TYR A 667 5.59 -1.09 31.37
N GLY A 668 5.74 -1.69 32.56
CA GLY A 668 5.21 -3.02 32.86
C GLY A 668 3.69 -3.13 32.73
N SER A 669 2.95 -2.09 33.11
CA SER A 669 1.48 -2.06 33.07
C SER A 669 0.92 -1.50 31.76
N LYS A 670 1.51 -0.43 31.22
CA LYS A 670 0.98 0.26 30.04
C LYS A 670 1.51 -0.25 28.69
N VAL A 671 2.73 -0.80 28.65
CA VAL A 671 3.42 -1.12 27.37
C VAL A 671 3.68 -2.61 27.21
N SER A 672 4.16 -3.28 28.26
CA SER A 672 4.57 -4.69 28.21
C SER A 672 3.49 -5.68 27.76
N PRO A 673 2.17 -5.50 28.04
CA PRO A 673 1.13 -6.40 27.53
C PRO A 673 1.06 -6.45 25.99
N ALA A 674 1.39 -5.35 25.32
CA ALA A 674 1.45 -5.29 23.85
C ALA A 674 2.78 -5.83 23.27
N GLY A 675 3.82 -6.04 24.09
CA GLY A 675 5.13 -6.49 23.63
C GLY A 675 5.26 -8.00 23.38
N HIS A 676 4.27 -8.80 23.77
CA HIS A 676 4.45 -10.26 23.88
C HIS A 676 4.81 -10.94 22.54
N LEU A 677 4.04 -10.74 21.46
CA LEU A 677 4.35 -11.36 20.17
C LEU A 677 5.72 -10.94 19.65
N SER A 678 6.09 -9.66 19.70
CA SER A 678 7.36 -9.19 19.12
C SER A 678 8.60 -9.71 19.86
N LYS A 679 8.48 -10.08 21.14
CA LYS A 679 9.53 -10.84 21.85
C LYS A 679 9.67 -12.29 21.37
N MET A 680 8.56 -12.89 20.92
CA MET A 680 8.43 -14.32 20.65
C MET A 680 8.50 -14.70 19.16
N ILE A 681 8.29 -13.76 18.24
CA ILE A 681 8.35 -13.98 16.78
C ILE A 681 9.37 -13.08 16.06
N GLY A 682 9.94 -12.09 16.74
CA GLY A 682 10.85 -11.11 16.14
C GLY A 682 10.13 -9.91 15.50
N ASN A 683 10.82 -9.25 14.57
CA ASN A 683 10.28 -8.13 13.81
C ASN A 683 9.36 -8.62 12.68
N THR A 684 8.19 -8.01 12.53
CA THR A 684 7.23 -8.35 11.48
C THR A 684 6.88 -7.13 10.61
N TYR A 685 7.81 -6.17 10.52
CA TYR A 685 7.73 -4.91 9.78
C TYR A 685 6.32 -4.26 9.86
N THR A 686 5.52 -4.28 8.79
CA THR A 686 4.19 -3.65 8.76
C THR A 686 3.21 -4.26 9.75
N ALA A 687 3.31 -5.57 10.01
CA ALA A 687 2.46 -6.30 10.95
C ALA A 687 2.82 -5.99 12.41
N SER A 688 4.00 -5.46 12.70
CA SER A 688 4.54 -5.30 14.07
C SER A 688 3.60 -4.53 15.03
N VAL A 689 3.01 -3.41 14.60
CA VAL A 689 2.06 -2.64 15.43
C VAL A 689 0.73 -3.39 15.63
N PHE A 690 0.32 -4.21 14.66
CA PHE A 690 -0.89 -5.05 14.74
C PHE A 690 -0.67 -6.30 15.58
N CYS A 691 0.54 -6.88 15.58
CA CYS A 691 1.00 -7.88 16.54
C CYS A 691 0.96 -7.33 17.98
N GLY A 692 1.18 -6.02 18.14
CA GLY A 692 0.95 -5.31 19.41
C GLY A 692 -0.53 -5.27 19.82
N ILE A 693 -1.44 -5.00 18.88
CA ILE A 693 -2.90 -5.03 19.13
C ILE A 693 -3.33 -6.47 19.50
N ALA A 694 -2.87 -7.47 18.77
CA ALA A 694 -3.19 -8.87 19.03
C ALA A 694 -2.63 -9.35 20.39
N SER A 695 -1.40 -8.95 20.75
CA SER A 695 -0.83 -9.23 22.08
C SER A 695 -1.66 -8.59 23.21
N LEU A 696 -2.09 -7.34 23.03
CA LEU A 696 -2.91 -6.64 24.02
C LEU A 696 -4.30 -7.27 24.16
N LEU A 697 -4.93 -7.68 23.05
CA LEU A 697 -6.19 -8.44 23.07
C LEU A 697 -6.03 -9.79 23.79
N ASP A 698 -4.97 -10.53 23.48
CA ASP A 698 -4.68 -11.85 24.07
C ASP A 698 -4.44 -11.77 25.58
N LYS A 699 -3.71 -10.74 26.06
CA LYS A 699 -3.38 -10.58 27.49
C LYS A 699 -4.40 -9.78 28.33
N VAL A 700 -5.35 -9.07 27.72
CA VAL A 700 -6.28 -8.18 28.46
C VAL A 700 -7.77 -8.48 28.18
N GLY A 701 -8.13 -9.02 27.01
CA GLY A 701 -9.50 -9.47 26.69
C GLY A 701 -10.57 -8.37 26.84
N ALA A 702 -11.76 -8.74 27.34
CA ALA A 702 -12.82 -7.79 27.71
C ALA A 702 -12.40 -6.69 28.70
N SER A 703 -11.28 -6.81 29.42
CA SER A 703 -10.80 -5.75 30.31
C SER A 703 -10.33 -4.50 29.54
N LEU A 704 -10.30 -4.55 28.21
CA LEU A 704 -10.16 -3.38 27.33
C LEU A 704 -11.45 -2.56 27.19
N GLU A 705 -12.61 -2.99 27.70
CA GLU A 705 -13.84 -2.19 27.61
C GLU A 705 -13.68 -0.85 28.35
N GLY A 706 -13.98 0.25 27.65
CA GLY A 706 -13.79 1.63 28.11
C GLY A 706 -12.36 2.16 28.01
N LYS A 707 -11.36 1.29 27.75
CA LYS A 707 -9.93 1.62 27.80
C LYS A 707 -9.45 2.40 26.59
N ASN A 708 -8.55 3.35 26.80
CA ASN A 708 -7.85 4.07 25.74
C ASN A 708 -6.49 3.42 25.47
N VAL A 709 -6.21 3.13 24.20
CA VAL A 709 -4.91 2.64 23.74
C VAL A 709 -4.31 3.68 22.79
N VAL A 710 -3.07 4.10 23.00
CA VAL A 710 -2.33 4.97 22.08
C VAL A 710 -1.37 4.12 21.25
N LEU A 711 -1.28 4.38 19.95
CA LEU A 711 -0.50 3.58 19.01
C LEU A 711 0.46 4.47 18.24
N PHE A 712 1.75 4.13 18.25
CA PHE A 712 2.79 4.73 17.41
C PHE A 712 3.19 3.76 16.30
N SER A 713 2.90 4.12 15.05
CA SER A 713 3.39 3.41 13.88
C SER A 713 4.52 4.19 13.22
N TYR A 714 5.56 3.49 12.76
CA TYR A 714 6.74 4.03 12.10
C TYR A 714 7.13 3.11 10.93
N GLY A 715 7.65 3.71 9.85
CA GLY A 715 8.43 3.04 8.83
C GLY A 715 9.51 3.98 8.31
N SER A 716 10.71 3.46 8.09
CA SER A 716 11.85 4.21 7.56
C SER A 716 11.60 4.84 6.19
N GLY A 717 12.42 5.82 5.81
CA GLY A 717 12.25 6.61 4.59
C GLY A 717 11.86 8.10 4.72
N ALA A 718 11.15 8.62 5.73
CA ALA A 718 10.45 7.98 6.85
C ALA A 718 9.06 8.58 7.10
N LEU A 719 8.11 7.71 7.46
CA LEU A 719 6.72 8.03 7.80
C LEU A 719 6.38 7.52 9.20
N ALA A 720 5.65 8.32 9.98
CA ALA A 720 5.11 7.88 11.26
C ALA A 720 3.74 8.50 11.56
N THR A 721 2.87 7.78 12.26
CA THR A 721 1.59 8.30 12.75
C THR A 721 1.29 7.78 14.16
N MET A 722 0.81 8.69 15.01
CA MET A 722 0.24 8.36 16.31
C MET A 722 -1.28 8.56 16.30
N TYR A 723 -2.02 7.59 16.82
CA TYR A 723 -3.49 7.59 16.89
C TYR A 723 -4.01 6.84 18.12
N ARG A 724 -5.34 6.87 18.34
CA ARG A 724 -6.01 6.23 19.47
C ARG A 724 -6.92 5.07 19.02
N LEU A 725 -6.94 3.98 19.79
CA LEU A 725 -8.08 3.05 19.87
C LEU A 725 -8.86 3.30 21.17
N LYS A 726 -10.15 3.02 21.16
CA LYS A 726 -10.98 2.91 22.36
C LYS A 726 -11.70 1.57 22.38
N GLY A 727 -11.41 0.75 23.38
CA GLY A 727 -12.12 -0.51 23.59
C GLY A 727 -13.55 -0.24 24.08
N ARG A 728 -14.49 -1.03 23.58
CA ARG A 728 -15.93 -0.88 23.86
C ARG A 728 -16.68 -2.19 23.68
N ARG A 729 -17.93 -2.21 24.15
CA ARG A 729 -18.91 -3.23 23.84
C ARG A 729 -19.70 -2.87 22.57
N CYS A 730 -19.84 -3.83 21.67
CA CYS A 730 -20.70 -3.71 20.49
C CYS A 730 -22.19 -3.73 20.86
N THR A 731 -23.00 -3.14 20.00
CA THR A 731 -24.45 -3.04 20.11
C THR A 731 -25.14 -3.64 18.87
N GLY A 732 -26.47 -3.55 18.81
CA GLY A 732 -27.26 -3.91 17.63
C GLY A 732 -26.91 -5.27 16.99
N ALA A 733 -26.71 -5.26 15.68
CA ALA A 733 -26.42 -6.47 14.88
C ALA A 733 -25.00 -7.04 15.06
N HIS A 734 -24.09 -6.32 15.72
CA HIS A 734 -22.70 -6.77 15.91
C HIS A 734 -22.44 -7.37 17.29
N ALA A 735 -23.26 -7.03 18.30
CA ALA A 735 -23.14 -7.51 19.69
C ALA A 735 -23.03 -9.03 19.89
N GLY A 736 -23.51 -9.83 18.94
CA GLY A 736 -23.40 -11.30 18.95
C GLY A 736 -22.33 -11.92 18.03
N ARG A 737 -21.76 -11.15 17.08
CA ARG A 737 -20.75 -11.64 16.10
C ARG A 737 -19.34 -11.16 16.45
N PHE A 738 -19.20 -9.98 17.05
CA PHE A 738 -17.92 -9.31 17.30
C PHE A 738 -17.82 -8.83 18.75
N SER A 739 -16.73 -9.19 19.44
CA SER A 739 -16.42 -8.74 20.80
C SER A 739 -14.93 -8.95 21.12
N LEU A 740 -14.45 -8.29 22.18
CA LEU A 740 -13.08 -8.46 22.68
C LEU A 740 -12.78 -9.92 23.07
N ASP A 741 -13.73 -10.60 23.72
CA ASP A 741 -13.60 -12.03 24.09
C ASP A 741 -13.71 -12.98 22.88
N ALA A 742 -14.38 -12.57 21.80
CA ALA A 742 -14.35 -13.31 20.54
C ALA A 742 -12.95 -13.21 19.90
N MET A 743 -12.38 -12.00 19.83
CA MET A 743 -11.01 -11.80 19.35
C MET A 743 -9.99 -12.59 20.16
N GLN A 744 -10.01 -12.49 21.49
CA GLN A 744 -9.07 -13.19 22.38
C GLN A 744 -9.08 -14.71 22.15
N ARG A 745 -10.28 -15.31 22.06
CA ARG A 745 -10.44 -16.74 21.79
C ARG A 745 -10.09 -17.14 20.35
N CYS A 746 -10.33 -16.29 19.35
CA CYS A 746 -9.91 -16.57 17.98
C CYS A 746 -8.38 -16.51 17.82
N LEU A 747 -7.72 -15.58 18.52
CA LEU A 747 -6.27 -15.41 18.49
C LEU A 747 -5.54 -16.59 19.16
N SER A 748 -5.85 -16.87 20.43
CA SER A 748 -5.24 -17.93 21.27
C SER A 748 -3.72 -18.03 21.13
N LEU A 749 -2.99 -16.94 21.45
CA LEU A 749 -1.59 -16.81 21.05
C LEU A 749 -0.64 -17.75 21.79
N ASP A 750 -0.76 -17.90 23.11
CA ASP A 750 0.17 -18.72 23.92
C ASP A 750 0.26 -20.16 23.39
N ALA A 751 -0.88 -20.84 23.27
CA ALA A 751 -0.95 -22.22 22.78
C ALA A 751 -0.39 -22.39 21.35
N ARG A 752 -0.41 -21.34 20.53
CA ARG A 752 0.15 -21.35 19.16
C ARG A 752 1.65 -21.03 19.14
N LEU A 753 2.12 -20.21 20.08
CA LEU A 753 3.55 -19.89 20.24
C LEU A 753 4.32 -21.07 20.81
N ASP A 754 3.67 -21.90 21.65
CA ASP A 754 4.18 -23.15 22.20
C ASP A 754 4.12 -24.33 21.19
N ASP A 755 3.21 -24.30 20.22
CA ASP A 755 3.10 -25.30 19.12
C ASP A 755 4.09 -25.04 17.96
N ARG A 756 5.27 -24.48 18.26
CA ARG A 756 6.32 -24.20 17.27
C ARG A 756 7.50 -25.16 17.38
N ASP A 757 8.12 -25.44 16.23
CA ASP A 757 9.39 -26.14 16.16
C ASP A 757 10.51 -25.14 16.45
N VAL A 758 11.26 -25.36 17.52
CA VAL A 758 12.45 -24.59 17.85
C VAL A 758 13.66 -25.26 17.21
N LEU A 759 14.23 -24.61 16.20
CA LEU A 759 15.33 -25.11 15.38
C LEU A 759 16.67 -24.48 15.77
N SER A 760 17.77 -25.06 15.27
CA SER A 760 19.13 -24.57 15.50
C SER A 760 19.45 -23.32 14.66
N PRO A 761 20.49 -22.55 15.04
CA PRO A 761 21.09 -21.51 14.19
C PRO A 761 21.57 -22.01 12.81
N ASP A 762 21.96 -23.29 12.70
CA ASP A 762 22.35 -23.91 11.44
C ASP A 762 21.13 -24.10 10.53
N GLU A 763 20.01 -24.58 11.07
CA GLU A 763 18.74 -24.74 10.33
C GLU A 763 18.11 -23.40 9.94
N LEU A 764 18.28 -22.34 10.75
CA LEU A 764 17.99 -20.97 10.32
C LEU A 764 18.84 -20.61 9.08
N THR A 765 20.14 -20.92 9.12
CA THR A 765 21.06 -20.56 8.04
C THR A 765 20.71 -21.32 6.76
N HIS A 766 20.49 -22.63 6.82
CA HIS A 766 20.01 -23.43 5.68
C HIS A 766 18.69 -22.88 5.09
N ALA A 767 17.73 -22.49 5.93
CA ALA A 767 16.46 -21.93 5.48
C ALA A 767 16.63 -20.55 4.81
N LEU A 768 17.51 -19.70 5.33
CA LEU A 768 17.85 -18.40 4.73
C LEU A 768 18.66 -18.54 3.44
N ASP A 769 19.54 -19.52 3.34
CA ASP A 769 20.35 -19.78 2.14
C ASP A 769 19.47 -20.33 1.00
N ALA A 770 18.59 -21.30 1.27
CA ALA A 770 17.59 -21.76 0.29
C ALA A 770 16.63 -20.64 -0.15
N ARG A 771 16.26 -19.75 0.78
CA ARG A 771 15.46 -18.56 0.48
C ARG A 771 16.22 -17.54 -0.38
N HIS A 772 17.51 -17.33 -0.12
CA HIS A 772 18.35 -16.47 -0.94
C HIS A 772 18.51 -17.05 -2.35
N GLU A 773 18.75 -18.36 -2.47
CA GLU A 773 18.83 -19.07 -3.75
C GLU A 773 17.50 -18.94 -4.53
N LEU A 774 16.34 -19.14 -3.89
CA LEU A 774 15.03 -18.86 -4.46
C LEU A 774 14.94 -17.43 -5.01
N HIS A 775 15.26 -16.43 -4.19
CA HIS A 775 15.14 -15.02 -4.54
C HIS A 775 16.02 -14.68 -5.75
N THR A 776 17.31 -15.05 -5.72
CA THR A 776 18.24 -14.75 -6.82
C THR A 776 17.85 -15.48 -8.11
N LYS A 777 17.36 -16.73 -8.03
CA LYS A 777 16.80 -17.44 -9.19
C LYS A 777 15.62 -16.69 -9.83
N THR A 778 14.61 -16.28 -9.04
CA THR A 778 13.43 -15.61 -9.61
C THR A 778 13.69 -14.17 -10.04
N HIS A 779 14.54 -13.44 -9.31
CA HIS A 779 14.65 -11.98 -9.45
C HIS A 779 15.89 -11.51 -10.24
N LYS A 780 16.95 -12.33 -10.37
CA LYS A 780 18.18 -11.96 -11.10
C LYS A 780 18.34 -12.65 -12.46
N HIS A 781 17.98 -13.94 -12.55
CA HIS A 781 18.04 -14.71 -13.80
C HIS A 781 16.68 -14.80 -14.50
N GLY A 782 15.61 -14.83 -13.70
CA GLY A 782 14.30 -15.26 -14.15
C GLY A 782 14.23 -16.78 -14.29
N ALA A 783 13.03 -17.33 -14.14
CA ALA A 783 12.83 -18.78 -14.20
C ALA A 783 13.00 -19.37 -15.61
N ALA A 784 13.22 -18.54 -16.65
CA ALA A 784 13.39 -18.97 -18.03
C ALA A 784 14.65 -19.84 -18.26
N GLU A 785 15.74 -19.60 -17.51
CA GLU A 785 16.96 -20.44 -17.58
C GLU A 785 16.83 -21.75 -16.79
N LEU A 786 15.82 -21.88 -15.93
CA LEU A 786 15.67 -22.94 -14.92
C LEU A 786 14.44 -23.83 -15.12
N GLY A 787 13.45 -23.37 -15.88
CA GLY A 787 12.15 -24.02 -16.03
C GLY A 787 11.21 -23.75 -14.86
N THR A 788 10.16 -24.58 -14.73
CA THR A 788 9.34 -24.58 -13.51
C THR A 788 10.10 -25.30 -12.40
N PHE A 789 10.22 -24.69 -11.23
CA PHE A 789 10.88 -25.30 -10.07
C PHE A 789 9.97 -25.30 -8.83
N GLU A 790 10.22 -26.25 -7.93
CA GLU A 790 9.54 -26.36 -6.64
C GLU A 790 10.47 -25.94 -5.49
N PRO A 791 9.97 -25.26 -4.44
CA PRO A 791 10.76 -24.97 -3.24
C PRO A 791 11.12 -26.25 -2.45
N LEU A 792 12.27 -26.24 -1.79
CA LEU A 792 12.89 -27.40 -1.14
C LEU A 792 12.33 -27.68 0.26
N TYR A 793 11.82 -26.67 0.98
CA TYR A 793 11.42 -26.87 2.38
C TYR A 793 10.23 -27.85 2.52
N PRO A 794 10.14 -28.65 3.59
CA PRO A 794 9.09 -29.67 3.70
C PRO A 794 7.71 -29.09 4.04
N VAL A 795 6.70 -29.46 3.24
CA VAL A 795 5.30 -29.00 3.41
C VAL A 795 4.61 -29.61 4.64
N ASP A 796 5.07 -30.76 5.13
CA ASP A 796 4.54 -31.44 6.31
C ASP A 796 4.91 -30.76 7.64
N ARG A 797 5.94 -29.91 7.65
CA ARG A 797 6.32 -29.04 8.77
C ARG A 797 5.43 -27.81 8.94
N LEU A 798 4.64 -27.43 7.93
CA LEU A 798 3.76 -26.25 7.99
C LEU A 798 2.49 -26.52 8.80
N TYR A 799 1.85 -25.46 9.31
CA TYR A 799 0.58 -25.60 10.02
C TYR A 799 -0.53 -26.14 9.10
N PRO A 800 -1.45 -26.98 9.59
CA PRO A 800 -2.64 -27.37 8.83
C PRO A 800 -3.45 -26.11 8.47
N GLY A 801 -3.84 -25.97 7.20
CA GLY A 801 -4.51 -24.78 6.68
C GLY A 801 -3.59 -23.64 6.21
N THR A 802 -2.26 -23.73 6.36
CA THR A 802 -1.29 -22.79 5.74
C THR A 802 -1.31 -22.91 4.22
N TYR A 803 -1.31 -21.78 3.51
CA TYR A 803 -0.96 -21.72 2.10
C TYR A 803 0.56 -21.71 1.94
N TYR A 804 1.08 -22.46 0.96
CA TYR A 804 2.50 -22.52 0.61
C TYR A 804 2.71 -22.28 -0.88
N LEU A 805 3.91 -21.82 -1.24
CA LEU A 805 4.40 -21.77 -2.61
C LEU A 805 4.63 -23.22 -3.09
N LYS A 806 3.84 -23.64 -4.08
CA LYS A 806 3.94 -24.98 -4.68
C LYS A 806 5.12 -25.02 -5.64
N CYS A 807 5.13 -24.09 -6.60
CA CYS A 807 6.16 -23.91 -7.61
C CYS A 807 6.17 -22.47 -8.13
N VAL A 808 7.26 -22.11 -8.80
CA VAL A 808 7.31 -20.94 -9.69
C VAL A 808 7.52 -21.43 -11.11
N HIS A 809 6.69 -20.99 -12.04
CA HIS A 809 6.77 -21.36 -13.45
C HIS A 809 7.88 -20.57 -14.17
N ALA A 810 8.26 -21.02 -15.37
CA ALA A 810 9.38 -20.47 -16.14
C ALA A 810 9.23 -18.98 -16.53
N ASP A 811 8.01 -18.44 -16.51
CA ASP A 811 7.68 -17.03 -16.76
C ASP A 811 7.69 -16.17 -15.47
N GLY A 812 7.79 -16.79 -14.30
CA GLY A 812 7.75 -16.14 -12.97
C GLY A 812 6.39 -16.19 -12.27
N VAL A 813 5.35 -16.78 -12.88
CA VAL A 813 4.05 -17.00 -12.22
C VAL A 813 4.21 -17.95 -11.04
N ARG A 814 3.61 -17.60 -9.90
CA ARG A 814 3.68 -18.38 -8.65
C ARG A 814 2.38 -19.15 -8.40
N GLU A 815 2.47 -20.47 -8.21
CA GLU A 815 1.33 -21.33 -7.87
C GLU A 815 1.29 -21.60 -6.35
N TYR A 816 0.10 -21.56 -5.76
CA TYR A 816 -0.09 -21.71 -4.31
C TYR A 816 -1.11 -22.81 -3.98
N GLU A 817 -0.82 -23.64 -2.98
CA GLU A 817 -1.72 -24.67 -2.46
C GLU A 817 -1.95 -24.48 -0.96
N ARG A 818 -3.09 -24.96 -0.42
CA ARG A 818 -3.40 -24.93 1.02
C ARG A 818 -3.18 -26.31 1.64
N ARG A 819 -2.31 -26.42 2.65
CA ARG A 819 -2.08 -27.65 3.40
C ARG A 819 -3.39 -28.14 4.02
N ALA A 820 -3.74 -29.42 3.79
CA ALA A 820 -5.00 -29.98 4.27
C ALA A 820 -5.15 -29.88 5.80
N ALA A 821 -6.29 -29.37 6.27
CA ALA A 821 -6.53 -29.09 7.70
C ALA A 821 -6.52 -30.34 8.60
N ALA A 822 -6.67 -31.53 8.04
CA ALA A 822 -6.66 -32.81 8.76
C ALA A 822 -5.27 -33.50 8.80
N ALA A 823 -4.25 -32.95 8.15
CA ALA A 823 -2.92 -33.56 8.10
C ALA A 823 -2.11 -33.19 9.37
N PRO A 824 -1.68 -34.16 10.19
CA PRO A 824 -0.83 -33.86 11.36
C PRO A 824 0.46 -33.19 10.90
N ARG A 825 0.98 -32.25 11.71
CA ARG A 825 2.27 -31.61 11.47
C ARG A 825 3.40 -32.58 11.87
N VAL A 826 4.40 -32.73 11.02
CA VAL A 826 5.65 -33.42 11.39
C VAL A 826 6.54 -32.41 12.12
N ARG A 827 6.92 -32.73 13.36
CA ARG A 827 7.90 -31.98 14.14
C ARG A 827 9.25 -32.70 14.06
N GLY A 828 10.34 -31.96 13.99
CA GLY A 828 11.73 -32.45 13.91
C GLY A 828 12.71 -31.44 14.45
#